data_AF-A0A318U8M6-F1
#
_entry.id   AF-A0A318U8M6-F1
#
_cell.length_a   1.000
_cell.length_b   1.000
_cell.length_c   1.000
_cell.angle_alpha   90.00
_cell.angle_beta   90.00
_cell.angle_gamma   90.00
#
_symmetry.space_group_name_H-M   'P 1'
#
loop_
_entity.id
_entity.type
_entity.pdbx_description
1 polymer ?
#
loop_
_entity_poly.entity_id
_entity_poly.type
_entity_poly.pdbx_seq_one_letter_code
_entity_poly.pdbx_strand_id
1 'polypeptide(L)'
;MMNKEINFETKSKFFAQSFVNYFNPKFIDIDNQKVTKKFPWLKIFGGLIIFIFVVVMLTAIKPDFQNWKEFWVQIGKFFELNKNVHIGASEFTPYETFLRSLDFLWVTISYSILGTFFGILISVPLALLSSKNFIKNKFIYLPFRIIMSIIRAVPPVVFAFIFFFLFSKSLAATFSITIFVSSLMTKWLYEDLDTYDMKSYQAAIAIGNTKTLAFKSSIFPYLIKRIISYGFYSFEMVIRFAAILSIVGIGTIGQLLSDQYATEDNFSHMSIVLWVLIAAMIAIESLNFLIKKYILDYSQKHPKIDETLPYAKQLEQLKSQKSKIYLFKIFIIVLVASLLLASLTQIEWSIGNETKISQFNEGIKKLFSPDWSLFGGSWHAAKTSVIPLGLQALLVAISSAIVGLFFALILGILAAKNITKHFSYPFKLIIIVIRAIPAFTLASLFLILSKDSKLFVAVLALGIHSIGMLGKLVMESTEKIPNKTLQALDASGANWLQKIKFVVIKSILPQALSNFLYRIEINFKSTVVIGAVGASEFGFQITTYSTDTAHWDKLSSYLIFTVAILLLLEQISNLVRSKLMTGYFFNPDIWFKKKTKKQTLIKSLALCNLNQEEFQNDLRHAKYMLAKHQFDKLYLYKYYKQTNKLPNQENLIKLKEKNQVYLKKYSNKIKEIHQQISVLYKKIYKQTLKNLDHYKNWFIKNKIAKKAGEIAIDKYFETHARKGRKYAIER
;
A
#
# COMPACT_ATOMS: atom_id res chain seq x y z
N MET A 1 46.11 35.36 23.69
CA MET A 1 46.17 35.80 22.27
C MET A 1 46.90 34.71 21.49
N MET A 2 46.12 33.83 20.84
CA MET A 2 46.03 33.70 19.37
C MET A 2 47.34 33.26 18.71
N ASN A 3 47.38 31.98 18.31
CA ASN A 3 47.70 31.69 16.91
C ASN A 3 46.86 30.52 16.40
N LYS A 4 45.84 30.91 15.63
CA LYS A 4 45.00 30.06 14.77
C LYS A 4 45.78 29.82 13.48
N GLU A 5 46.50 28.71 13.40
CA GLU A 5 46.87 28.11 12.12
C GLU A 5 46.39 26.67 12.08
N ILE A 6 45.07 26.50 12.17
CA ILE A 6 44.41 25.24 11.82
C ILE A 6 44.30 25.19 10.29
N ASN A 7 45.43 24.94 9.65
CA ASN A 7 45.64 23.93 8.64
C ASN A 7 44.46 23.74 7.64
N PHE A 8 44.27 24.72 6.75
CA PHE A 8 43.29 24.69 5.66
C PHE A 8 43.56 23.54 4.67
N GLU A 9 44.83 23.13 4.51
CA GLU A 9 45.23 21.98 3.69
C GLU A 9 44.70 20.65 4.23
N THR A 10 44.67 20.45 5.55
CA THR A 10 44.10 19.22 6.11
C THR A 10 42.59 19.14 5.94
N LYS A 11 41.86 20.27 5.94
CA LYS A 11 40.41 20.29 5.65
C LYS A 11 40.10 20.04 4.18
N SER A 12 40.86 20.63 3.24
CA SER A 12 40.64 20.38 1.81
C SER A 12 41.01 18.93 1.44
N LYS A 13 42.10 18.38 2.00
CA LYS A 13 42.45 16.96 1.87
C LYS A 13 41.43 16.04 2.56
N PHE A 14 40.89 16.39 3.73
CA PHE A 14 39.81 15.61 4.37
C PHE A 14 38.51 15.66 3.57
N PHE A 15 38.20 16.80 2.95
CA PHE A 15 37.03 16.96 2.10
C PHE A 15 37.20 16.18 0.80
N ALA A 16 38.33 16.32 0.10
CA ALA A 16 38.67 15.55 -1.10
C ALA A 16 38.73 14.03 -0.82
N GLN A 17 39.32 13.63 0.31
CA GLN A 17 39.42 12.21 0.69
C GLN A 17 38.12 11.65 1.26
N SER A 18 37.26 12.49 1.87
CA SER A 18 35.87 12.13 2.19
C SER A 18 35.02 12.05 0.93
N PHE A 19 35.21 12.94 -0.04
CA PHE A 19 34.52 12.98 -1.33
C PHE A 19 34.89 11.74 -2.18
N VAL A 20 36.17 11.39 -2.27
CA VAL A 20 36.64 10.16 -2.95
C VAL A 20 36.19 8.88 -2.22
N ASN A 21 36.22 8.83 -0.88
CA ASN A 21 35.62 7.72 -0.11
C ASN A 21 34.08 7.69 -0.20
N TYR A 22 33.48 8.82 -0.57
CA TYR A 22 32.07 8.99 -0.89
C TYR A 22 31.77 8.74 -2.37
N PHE A 23 32.62 8.05 -3.14
CA PHE A 23 32.21 7.58 -4.48
C PHE A 23 32.64 6.13 -4.77
N ASN A 24 33.40 5.50 -3.86
CA ASN A 24 33.90 4.13 -3.97
C ASN A 24 33.49 3.27 -2.75
N PRO A 25 32.61 2.28 -2.88
CA PRO A 25 32.06 1.60 -1.73
C PRO A 25 32.81 0.31 -1.35
N LYS A 26 32.75 -0.04 -0.07
CA LYS A 26 33.47 -1.18 0.51
C LYS A 26 32.60 -2.44 0.57
N PHE A 27 33.15 -3.57 0.10
CA PHE A 27 32.56 -4.91 0.21
C PHE A 27 32.64 -5.44 1.65
N ILE A 28 31.59 -6.11 2.14
CA ILE A 28 31.58 -6.82 3.43
C ILE A 28 31.21 -8.28 3.16
N ASP A 29 32.03 -9.20 3.66
CA ASP A 29 31.82 -10.64 3.52
C ASP A 29 31.09 -11.15 4.78
N ILE A 30 30.02 -11.92 4.60
CA ILE A 30 29.31 -12.62 5.67
C ILE A 30 29.13 -14.07 5.18
N ASP A 31 29.63 -15.05 5.94
CA ASP A 31 29.49 -16.49 5.68
C ASP A 31 29.83 -16.95 4.24
N ASN A 32 31.04 -16.67 3.76
CA ASN A 32 31.51 -17.00 2.40
C ASN A 32 30.67 -16.42 1.23
N GLN A 33 29.76 -15.48 1.47
CA GLN A 33 29.08 -14.73 0.42
C GLN A 33 29.51 -13.26 0.40
N LYS A 34 30.09 -12.86 -0.75
CA LYS A 34 30.48 -11.47 -1.03
C LYS A 34 29.25 -10.56 -1.07
N VAL A 35 29.03 -9.74 -0.03
CA VAL A 35 28.02 -8.68 -0.08
C VAL A 35 28.69 -7.35 -0.46
N THR A 36 28.46 -6.91 -1.68
CA THR A 36 28.83 -5.55 -2.10
C THR A 36 27.98 -4.56 -1.31
N LYS A 37 28.57 -3.71 -0.47
CA LYS A 37 27.87 -2.46 -0.11
C LYS A 37 27.94 -1.67 -1.41
N LYS A 38 26.89 -1.62 -2.22
CA LYS A 38 26.87 -0.66 -3.33
C LYS A 38 26.94 0.73 -2.69
N PHE A 39 27.80 1.60 -3.21
CA PHE A 39 27.78 3.01 -2.87
C PHE A 39 26.35 3.45 -3.12
N PRO A 40 25.77 4.35 -2.30
CA PRO A 40 24.46 4.84 -2.61
C PRO A 40 24.51 5.75 -3.85
N TRP A 41 25.30 5.47 -4.91
CA TRP A 41 25.08 6.04 -6.24
C TRP A 41 23.59 5.91 -6.56
N LEU A 42 23.02 4.72 -6.39
CA LEU A 42 21.57 4.50 -6.52
C LEU A 42 20.68 5.28 -5.54
N LYS A 43 21.14 5.74 -4.37
CA LYS A 43 20.32 6.56 -3.44
C LYS A 43 20.60 8.06 -3.55
N ILE A 44 21.79 8.48 -3.98
CA ILE A 44 22.24 9.86 -4.18
C ILE A 44 21.89 10.28 -5.59
N PHE A 45 22.31 9.53 -6.62
CA PHE A 45 21.78 9.70 -7.98
C PHE A 45 20.32 9.32 -8.02
N GLY A 46 19.87 8.29 -7.29
CA GLY A 46 18.43 8.07 -7.15
C GLY A 46 17.73 9.28 -6.53
N GLY A 47 18.26 9.85 -5.46
CA GLY A 47 17.70 11.04 -4.81
C GLY A 47 17.76 12.30 -5.69
N LEU A 48 18.84 12.49 -6.45
CA LEU A 48 19.06 13.60 -7.36
C LEU A 48 18.22 13.45 -8.63
N ILE A 49 18.09 12.23 -9.17
CA ILE A 49 17.15 11.88 -10.24
C ILE A 49 15.72 12.08 -9.77
N ILE A 50 15.36 11.65 -8.56
CA ILE A 50 14.03 11.92 -7.97
C ILE A 50 13.82 13.41 -7.80
N PHE A 51 14.82 14.17 -7.34
CA PHE A 51 14.72 15.61 -7.18
C PHE A 51 14.57 16.32 -8.52
N ILE A 52 15.40 16.01 -9.51
CA ILE A 52 15.27 16.50 -10.90
C ILE A 52 13.91 16.12 -11.45
N PHE A 53 13.47 14.87 -11.26
CA PHE A 53 12.17 14.40 -11.70
C PHE A 53 11.05 15.21 -11.05
N VAL A 54 11.08 15.46 -9.74
CA VAL A 54 10.11 16.30 -9.03
C VAL A 54 10.14 17.74 -9.54
N VAL A 55 11.32 18.32 -9.77
CA VAL A 55 11.44 19.67 -10.34
C VAL A 55 10.84 19.73 -11.75
N VAL A 56 11.18 18.76 -12.62
CA VAL A 56 10.62 18.64 -13.97
C VAL A 56 9.10 18.49 -13.92
N MET A 57 8.58 17.66 -13.00
CA MET A 57 7.14 17.50 -12.80
C MET A 57 6.50 18.82 -12.37
N LEU A 58 7.05 19.53 -11.39
CA LEU A 58 6.52 20.82 -10.95
C LEU A 58 6.54 21.87 -12.07
N THR A 59 7.61 21.92 -12.86
CA THR A 59 7.70 22.83 -14.02
C THR A 59 6.72 22.47 -15.13
N ALA A 60 6.45 21.17 -15.35
CA ALA A 60 5.53 20.71 -16.39
C ALA A 60 4.06 20.89 -15.99
N ILE A 61 3.74 20.67 -14.70
CA ILE A 61 2.38 20.80 -14.17
C ILE A 61 1.94 22.27 -14.11
N LYS A 62 2.87 23.21 -13.85
CA LYS A 62 2.58 24.64 -13.63
C LYS A 62 1.43 24.82 -12.62
N PRO A 63 1.66 24.61 -11.31
CA PRO A 63 0.64 24.80 -10.29
C PRO A 63 0.02 26.19 -10.38
N ASP A 64 -1.30 26.24 -10.50
CA ASP A 64 -2.07 27.45 -10.74
C ASP A 64 -3.17 27.57 -9.69
N PHE A 65 -3.08 28.62 -8.88
CA PHE A 65 -4.00 28.94 -7.79
C PHE A 65 -4.64 30.31 -7.97
N GLN A 66 -4.71 30.82 -9.20
CA GLN A 66 -5.23 32.17 -9.49
C GLN A 66 -6.61 32.43 -8.87
N ASN A 67 -7.52 31.45 -8.96
CA ASN A 67 -8.90 31.59 -8.47
C ASN A 67 -9.10 31.05 -7.04
N TRP A 68 -8.07 31.10 -6.18
CA TRP A 68 -8.16 30.55 -4.82
C TRP A 68 -9.33 31.14 -4.00
N LYS A 69 -9.61 32.45 -4.13
CA LYS A 69 -10.71 33.10 -3.41
C LYS A 69 -12.07 32.63 -3.93
N GLU A 70 -12.27 32.64 -5.24
CA GLU A 70 -13.51 32.19 -5.89
C GLU A 70 -13.78 30.72 -5.55
N PHE A 71 -12.75 29.87 -5.58
CA PHE A 71 -12.83 28.47 -5.18
C PHE A 71 -13.42 28.29 -3.77
N TRP A 72 -12.93 29.03 -2.77
CA TRP A 72 -13.48 28.95 -1.41
C TRP A 72 -14.89 29.52 -1.28
N VAL A 73 -15.24 30.54 -2.07
CA VAL A 73 -16.61 31.07 -2.13
C VAL A 73 -17.57 30.01 -2.67
N GLN A 74 -17.20 29.31 -3.76
CA GLN A 74 -18.01 28.22 -4.32
C GLN A 74 -18.09 27.01 -3.37
N ILE A 75 -17.00 26.70 -2.66
CA ILE A 75 -17.06 25.71 -1.56
C ILE A 75 -17.96 26.18 -0.42
N GLY A 76 -18.09 27.48 -0.16
CA GLY A 76 -19.06 28.02 0.79
C GLY A 76 -20.49 27.62 0.43
N LYS A 77 -20.87 27.77 -0.85
CA LYS A 77 -22.19 27.37 -1.37
C LYS A 77 -22.48 25.87 -1.23
N PHE A 78 -21.45 25.03 -1.12
CA PHE A 78 -21.59 23.58 -0.88
C PHE A 78 -22.37 23.26 0.40
N PHE A 79 -22.31 24.13 1.41
CA PHE A 79 -22.98 23.91 2.70
C PHE A 79 -24.36 24.60 2.77
N GLU A 80 -24.79 25.28 1.71
CA GLU A 80 -26.08 25.98 1.63
C GLU A 80 -27.20 25.08 1.09
N LEU A 81 -27.61 24.07 1.87
CA LEU A 81 -28.52 23.00 1.41
C LEU A 81 -30.00 23.42 1.24
N ASN A 82 -30.37 24.65 1.58
CA ASN A 82 -31.78 25.09 1.64
C ASN A 82 -32.24 25.88 0.40
N LYS A 83 -31.41 25.99 -0.65
CA LYS A 83 -31.73 26.74 -1.86
C LYS A 83 -32.33 25.83 -2.92
N ASN A 84 -33.40 26.27 -3.57
CA ASN A 84 -33.89 25.64 -4.78
C ASN A 84 -32.96 25.98 -5.95
N VAL A 85 -32.89 25.05 -6.90
CA VAL A 85 -32.01 25.17 -8.07
C VAL A 85 -32.84 25.06 -9.34
N HIS A 86 -32.64 26.01 -10.25
CA HIS A 86 -33.24 25.99 -11.57
C HIS A 86 -32.33 25.20 -12.53
N ILE A 87 -32.90 24.17 -13.14
CA ILE A 87 -32.23 23.35 -14.14
C ILE A 87 -33.09 23.33 -15.39
N GLY A 88 -32.63 24.02 -16.43
CA GLY A 88 -33.45 24.28 -17.60
C GLY A 88 -34.71 25.06 -17.20
N ALA A 89 -35.89 24.53 -17.55
CA ALA A 89 -37.18 25.13 -17.22
C ALA A 89 -37.78 24.64 -15.88
N SER A 90 -37.16 23.64 -15.24
CA SER A 90 -37.67 23.03 -14.00
C SER A 90 -36.92 23.54 -12.77
N GLU A 91 -37.66 23.87 -11.73
CA GLU A 91 -37.13 24.14 -10.39
C GLU A 91 -37.13 22.85 -9.57
N PHE A 92 -35.99 22.53 -8.96
CA PHE A 92 -35.87 21.37 -8.08
C PHE A 92 -35.68 21.82 -6.65
N THR A 93 -36.43 21.20 -5.74
CA THR A 93 -36.21 21.36 -4.30
C THR A 93 -35.05 20.47 -3.80
N PRO A 94 -34.43 20.81 -2.66
CA PRO A 94 -33.43 19.95 -2.03
C PRO A 94 -33.95 18.52 -1.76
N TYR A 95 -35.22 18.39 -1.37
CA TYR A 95 -35.85 17.10 -1.10
C TYR A 95 -36.04 16.25 -2.36
N GLU A 96 -36.51 16.84 -3.46
CA GLU A 96 -36.61 16.14 -4.74
C GLU A 96 -35.25 15.68 -5.25
N THR A 97 -34.22 16.49 -5.04
CA THR A 97 -32.84 16.14 -5.41
C THR A 97 -32.32 14.97 -4.57
N PHE A 98 -32.66 14.93 -3.28
CA PHE A 98 -32.36 13.79 -2.42
C PHE A 98 -33.05 12.51 -2.90
N LEU A 99 -34.35 12.55 -3.21
CA LEU A 99 -35.09 11.39 -3.72
C LEU A 99 -34.50 10.90 -5.05
N ARG A 100 -34.27 11.81 -6.00
CA ARG A 100 -33.64 11.49 -7.28
C ARG A 100 -32.24 10.90 -7.08
N SER A 101 -31.48 11.39 -6.10
CA SER A 101 -30.18 10.82 -5.75
C SER A 101 -30.29 9.36 -5.30
N LEU A 102 -31.33 8.99 -4.56
CA LEU A 102 -31.58 7.61 -4.14
C LEU A 102 -31.96 6.72 -5.31
N ASP A 103 -32.79 7.20 -6.24
CA ASP A 103 -33.18 6.44 -7.44
C ASP A 103 -31.96 6.15 -8.32
N PHE A 104 -31.16 7.17 -8.62
CA PHE A 104 -29.94 7.02 -9.40
C PHE A 104 -28.87 6.20 -8.66
N LEU A 105 -28.82 6.27 -7.32
CA LEU A 105 -27.98 5.40 -6.52
C LEU A 105 -28.40 3.93 -6.68
N TRP A 106 -29.71 3.65 -6.64
CA TRP A 106 -30.22 2.29 -6.82
C TRP A 106 -29.90 1.73 -8.21
N VAL A 107 -30.03 2.53 -9.26
CA VAL A 107 -29.60 2.17 -10.63
C VAL A 107 -28.10 1.86 -10.67
N THR A 108 -27.29 2.71 -10.03
CA THR A 108 -25.83 2.54 -9.94
C THR A 108 -25.46 1.24 -9.22
N ILE A 109 -26.12 0.94 -8.10
CA ILE A 109 -25.94 -0.29 -7.33
C ILE A 109 -26.37 -1.50 -8.16
N SER A 110 -27.49 -1.41 -8.88
CA SER A 110 -28.02 -2.51 -9.70
C SER A 110 -27.06 -2.94 -10.80
N TYR A 111 -26.53 -1.98 -11.58
CA TYR A 111 -25.49 -2.26 -12.58
C TYR A 111 -24.23 -2.87 -11.95
N SER A 112 -23.88 -2.39 -10.75
CA SER A 112 -22.71 -2.86 -10.01
C SER A 112 -22.86 -4.29 -9.51
N ILE A 113 -24.04 -4.65 -9.00
CA ILE A 113 -24.38 -6.00 -8.51
C ILE A 113 -24.31 -6.99 -9.67
N LEU A 114 -25.01 -6.71 -10.77
CA LEU A 114 -25.08 -7.63 -11.91
C LEU A 114 -23.75 -7.74 -12.64
N GLY A 115 -23.08 -6.61 -12.89
CA GLY A 115 -21.77 -6.64 -13.53
C GLY A 115 -20.72 -7.36 -12.68
N THR A 116 -20.79 -7.24 -11.35
CA THR A 116 -19.90 -8.01 -10.46
C THR A 116 -20.23 -9.49 -10.48
N PHE A 117 -21.52 -9.86 -10.46
CA PHE A 117 -21.95 -11.25 -10.50
C PHE A 117 -21.52 -11.97 -11.79
N PHE A 118 -21.82 -11.39 -12.95
CA PHE A 118 -21.39 -11.95 -14.24
C PHE A 118 -19.87 -11.92 -14.39
N GLY A 119 -19.20 -10.87 -13.91
CA GLY A 119 -17.75 -10.79 -13.91
C GLY A 119 -17.09 -11.90 -13.07
N ILE A 120 -17.66 -12.22 -11.90
CA ILE A 120 -17.23 -13.36 -11.07
C ILE A 120 -17.40 -14.68 -11.83
N LEU A 121 -18.57 -14.89 -12.44
CA LEU A 121 -18.88 -16.11 -13.18
C LEU A 121 -17.89 -16.37 -14.33
N ILE A 122 -17.52 -15.31 -15.06
CA ILE A 122 -16.58 -15.39 -16.19
C ILE A 122 -15.13 -15.50 -15.73
N SER A 123 -14.74 -14.84 -14.63
CA SER A 123 -13.34 -14.81 -14.20
C SER A 123 -12.84 -16.11 -13.59
N VAL A 124 -13.70 -16.91 -12.96
CA VAL A 124 -13.30 -18.20 -12.38
C VAL A 124 -12.75 -19.18 -13.44
N PRO A 125 -13.44 -19.47 -14.56
CA PRO A 125 -12.88 -20.34 -15.59
C PRO A 125 -11.65 -19.72 -16.28
N LEU A 126 -11.66 -18.41 -16.55
CA LEU A 126 -10.51 -17.73 -17.16
C LEU A 126 -9.26 -17.73 -16.27
N ALA A 127 -9.44 -17.66 -14.95
CA ALA A 127 -8.34 -17.76 -13.99
C ALA A 127 -7.72 -19.16 -13.96
N LEU A 128 -8.55 -20.20 -14.03
CA LEU A 128 -8.07 -21.59 -14.13
C LEU A 128 -7.28 -21.80 -15.43
N LEU A 129 -7.77 -21.27 -16.56
CA LEU A 129 -7.05 -21.34 -17.84
C LEU A 129 -5.74 -20.54 -17.85
N SER A 130 -5.71 -19.45 -17.09
CA SER A 130 -4.55 -18.56 -16.98
C SER A 130 -3.51 -19.00 -15.93
N SER A 131 -3.82 -19.97 -15.06
CA SER A 131 -2.89 -20.41 -14.00
C SER A 131 -1.86 -21.42 -14.52
N LYS A 132 -0.57 -21.16 -14.23
CA LYS A 132 0.56 -22.02 -14.63
C LYS A 132 0.62 -23.32 -13.82
N ASN A 133 0.01 -23.33 -12.63
CA ASN A 133 -0.03 -24.50 -11.76
C ASN A 133 -1.05 -25.54 -12.26
N PHE A 134 -2.10 -25.09 -12.96
CA PHE A 134 -3.17 -25.94 -13.50
C PHE A 134 -2.91 -26.32 -14.96
N ILE A 135 -2.68 -25.31 -15.80
CA ILE A 135 -2.39 -25.50 -17.21
C ILE A 135 -0.88 -25.42 -17.40
N LYS A 136 -0.24 -26.59 -17.54
CA LYS A 136 1.21 -26.68 -17.76
C LYS A 136 1.63 -26.17 -19.15
N ASN A 137 0.72 -26.19 -20.12
CA ASN A 137 1.03 -25.77 -21.49
C ASN A 137 1.12 -24.25 -21.59
N LYS A 138 2.33 -23.74 -21.86
CA LYS A 138 2.60 -22.31 -22.06
C LYS A 138 1.78 -21.70 -23.19
N PHE A 139 1.47 -22.46 -24.23
CA PHE A 139 0.66 -21.99 -25.35
C PHE A 139 -0.82 -21.78 -25.02
N ILE A 140 -1.28 -22.24 -23.85
CA ILE A 140 -2.66 -22.02 -23.40
C ILE A 140 -2.68 -20.88 -22.38
N TYR A 141 -1.95 -21.00 -21.26
CA TYR A 141 -2.09 -20.01 -20.19
C TYR A 141 -1.55 -18.63 -20.57
N LEU A 142 -0.54 -18.54 -21.45
CA LEU A 142 0.08 -17.27 -21.80
C LEU A 142 -0.83 -16.40 -22.70
N PRO A 143 -1.45 -16.91 -23.78
CA PRO A 143 -2.44 -16.14 -24.53
C PRO A 143 -3.59 -15.62 -23.68
N PHE A 144 -4.18 -16.46 -22.80
CA PHE A 144 -5.24 -16.01 -21.90
C PHE A 144 -4.77 -14.87 -20.99
N ARG A 145 -3.55 -14.95 -20.42
CA ARG A 145 -2.99 -13.83 -19.64
C ARG A 145 -2.83 -12.55 -20.45
N ILE A 146 -2.32 -12.65 -21.68
CA ILE A 146 -2.12 -11.49 -22.57
C ILE A 146 -3.46 -10.86 -22.92
N ILE A 147 -4.44 -11.67 -23.34
CA ILE A 147 -5.80 -11.21 -23.66
C ILE A 147 -6.42 -10.48 -22.46
N MET A 148 -6.38 -11.09 -21.27
CA MET A 148 -6.93 -10.44 -20.08
C MET A 148 -6.18 -9.16 -19.72
N SER A 149 -4.87 -9.10 -19.96
CA SER A 149 -4.08 -7.89 -19.74
C SER A 149 -4.44 -6.76 -20.70
N ILE A 150 -4.72 -7.08 -21.98
CA ILE A 150 -5.19 -6.12 -22.99
C ILE A 150 -6.59 -5.61 -22.64
N ILE A 151 -7.53 -6.51 -22.34
CA ILE A 151 -8.89 -6.14 -21.93
C ILE A 151 -8.84 -5.22 -20.71
N ARG A 152 -8.01 -5.55 -19.72
CA ARG A 152 -7.83 -4.76 -18.50
C ARG A 152 -7.23 -3.39 -18.76
N ALA A 153 -6.46 -3.22 -19.83
CA ALA A 153 -5.83 -1.95 -20.16
C ALA A 153 -6.85 -0.92 -20.65
N VAL A 154 -7.90 -1.36 -21.33
CA VAL A 154 -8.98 -0.50 -21.82
C VAL A 154 -9.84 0.00 -20.65
N PRO A 155 -10.06 1.33 -20.50
CA PRO A 155 -10.94 1.86 -19.46
C PRO A 155 -12.40 1.39 -19.62
N PRO A 156 -13.13 1.16 -18.52
CA PRO A 156 -14.54 0.72 -18.58
C PRO A 156 -15.45 1.64 -19.38
N VAL A 157 -15.20 2.95 -19.31
CA VAL A 157 -15.95 3.97 -20.05
C VAL A 157 -15.89 3.72 -21.57
N VAL A 158 -14.74 3.29 -22.09
CA VAL A 158 -14.57 2.96 -23.51
C VAL A 158 -15.40 1.74 -23.88
N PHE A 159 -15.39 0.69 -23.05
CA PHE A 159 -16.28 -0.46 -23.26
C PHE A 159 -17.76 -0.06 -23.23
N ALA A 160 -18.14 0.88 -22.37
CA ALA A 160 -19.52 1.36 -22.30
C ALA A 160 -19.93 2.07 -23.60
N PHE A 161 -19.07 2.91 -24.19
CA PHE A 161 -19.29 3.51 -25.51
C PHE A 161 -19.41 2.45 -26.61
N ILE A 162 -18.49 1.48 -26.65
CA ILE A 162 -18.50 0.41 -27.66
C ILE A 162 -19.80 -0.41 -27.57
N PHE A 163 -20.23 -0.79 -26.35
CA PHE A 163 -21.44 -1.57 -26.16
C PHE A 163 -22.73 -0.78 -26.31
N PHE A 164 -22.70 0.55 -26.22
CA PHE A 164 -23.88 1.39 -26.45
C PHE A 164 -24.43 1.28 -27.89
N PHE A 165 -23.58 0.91 -28.85
CA PHE A 165 -23.99 0.61 -30.22
C PHE A 165 -24.54 -0.81 -30.41
N LEU A 166 -24.30 -1.71 -29.45
CA LEU A 166 -24.77 -3.11 -29.51
C LEU A 166 -26.01 -3.36 -28.64
N PHE A 167 -26.13 -2.67 -27.51
CA PHE A 167 -27.13 -2.93 -26.47
C PHE A 167 -27.84 -1.65 -26.00
N SER A 168 -28.90 -1.82 -25.20
CA SER A 168 -29.48 -0.73 -24.40
C SER A 168 -28.43 -0.06 -23.49
N LYS A 169 -28.69 1.17 -23.03
CA LYS A 169 -27.78 1.91 -22.14
C LYS A 169 -27.47 1.15 -20.84
N SER A 170 -28.51 0.57 -20.22
CA SER A 170 -28.40 -0.18 -18.96
C SER A 170 -27.64 -1.50 -19.14
N LEU A 171 -27.88 -2.19 -20.27
CA LEU A 171 -27.18 -3.43 -20.60
C LEU A 171 -25.72 -3.17 -20.99
N ALA A 172 -25.43 -2.12 -21.76
CA ALA A 172 -24.06 -1.68 -22.09
C ALA A 172 -23.24 -1.36 -20.83
N ALA A 173 -23.86 -0.68 -19.85
CA ALA A 173 -23.25 -0.40 -18.55
C ALA A 173 -22.85 -1.69 -17.83
N THR A 174 -23.78 -2.64 -17.77
CA THR A 174 -23.61 -3.91 -17.07
C THR A 174 -22.55 -4.79 -17.74
N PHE A 175 -22.51 -4.85 -19.08
CA PHE A 175 -21.48 -5.57 -19.82
C PHE A 175 -20.09 -4.93 -19.69
N SER A 176 -19.99 -3.60 -19.75
CA SER A 176 -18.74 -2.89 -19.51
C SER A 176 -18.16 -3.24 -18.12
N ILE A 177 -18.99 -3.18 -17.08
CA ILE A 177 -18.62 -3.57 -15.72
C ILE A 177 -18.24 -5.06 -15.67
N THR A 178 -19.00 -5.93 -16.33
CA THR A 178 -18.76 -7.39 -16.38
C THR A 178 -17.36 -7.69 -16.92
N ILE A 179 -16.99 -7.06 -18.04
CA ILE A 179 -15.66 -7.23 -18.66
C ILE A 179 -14.57 -6.66 -17.76
N PHE A 180 -14.81 -5.50 -17.16
CA PHE A 180 -13.85 -4.91 -16.24
C PHE A 180 -13.59 -5.82 -15.02
N VAL A 181 -14.66 -6.28 -14.35
CA VAL A 181 -14.55 -7.18 -13.19
C VAL A 181 -13.93 -8.51 -13.58
N SER A 182 -14.33 -9.09 -14.72
CA SER A 182 -13.78 -10.38 -15.15
C SER A 182 -12.27 -10.29 -15.40
N SER A 183 -11.79 -9.20 -16.02
CA SER A 183 -10.37 -8.99 -16.29
C SER A 183 -9.52 -8.80 -15.03
N LEU A 184 -10.00 -8.02 -14.08
CA LEU A 184 -9.31 -7.70 -12.85
C LEU A 184 -9.34 -8.89 -11.87
N MET A 185 -10.47 -9.58 -11.77
CA MET A 185 -10.59 -10.73 -10.89
C MET A 185 -9.88 -11.97 -11.43
N THR A 186 -9.86 -12.17 -12.76
CA THR A 186 -9.05 -13.24 -13.39
C THR A 186 -7.60 -13.11 -12.97
N LYS A 187 -7.06 -11.88 -12.99
CA LYS A 187 -5.68 -11.61 -12.59
C LYS A 187 -5.39 -11.98 -11.14
N TRP A 188 -6.20 -11.48 -10.21
CA TRP A 188 -6.00 -11.79 -8.80
C TRP A 188 -6.15 -13.28 -8.50
N LEU A 189 -7.13 -13.94 -9.12
CA LEU A 189 -7.35 -15.38 -8.93
C LEU A 189 -6.20 -16.21 -9.51
N TYR A 190 -5.72 -15.95 -10.73
CA TYR A 190 -4.62 -16.78 -11.26
C TYR A 190 -3.31 -16.54 -10.51
N GLU A 191 -3.04 -15.32 -10.01
CA GLU A 191 -1.86 -15.03 -9.17
C GLU A 191 -1.92 -15.78 -7.84
N ASP A 192 -3.09 -15.84 -7.21
CA ASP A 192 -3.33 -16.64 -6.00
C ASP A 192 -3.21 -18.14 -6.29
N LEU A 193 -3.75 -18.62 -7.40
CA LEU A 193 -3.62 -20.04 -7.81
C LEU A 193 -2.17 -20.41 -8.12
N ASP A 194 -1.38 -19.50 -8.68
CA ASP A 194 0.04 -19.67 -8.97
C ASP A 194 0.90 -19.73 -7.70
N THR A 195 0.42 -19.18 -6.59
CA THR A 195 1.11 -19.17 -5.28
C THR A 195 0.62 -20.27 -4.32
N TYR A 196 -0.49 -20.93 -4.65
CA TYR A 196 -1.03 -22.04 -3.87
C TYR A 196 -0.08 -23.23 -3.80
N ASP A 197 0.07 -23.83 -2.60
CA ASP A 197 0.90 -25.02 -2.40
C ASP A 197 0.18 -26.29 -2.90
N MET A 198 0.62 -26.77 -4.06
CA MET A 198 0.04 -27.94 -4.74
C MET A 198 0.29 -29.26 -4.01
N LYS A 199 1.08 -29.32 -2.93
CA LYS A 199 1.33 -30.56 -2.17
C LYS A 199 0.05 -31.22 -1.67
N SER A 200 -0.89 -30.43 -1.14
CA SER A 200 -2.17 -30.96 -0.64
C SER A 200 -3.00 -31.59 -1.77
N TYR A 201 -2.99 -30.97 -2.95
CA TYR A 201 -3.66 -31.48 -4.14
C TYR A 201 -2.99 -32.76 -4.68
N GLN A 202 -1.66 -32.77 -4.76
CA GLN A 202 -0.89 -33.93 -5.22
C GLN A 202 -1.02 -35.11 -4.26
N ALA A 203 -1.00 -34.88 -2.95
CA ALA A 203 -1.25 -35.91 -1.94
C ALA A 203 -2.64 -36.52 -2.09
N ALA A 204 -3.66 -35.70 -2.34
CA ALA A 204 -5.02 -36.18 -2.58
C ALA A 204 -5.09 -37.10 -3.81
N ILE A 205 -4.39 -36.78 -4.90
CA ILE A 205 -4.28 -37.64 -6.09
C ILE A 205 -3.50 -38.92 -5.79
N ALA A 206 -2.40 -38.83 -5.02
CA ALA A 206 -1.56 -39.98 -4.68
C ALA A 206 -2.30 -41.03 -3.83
N ILE A 207 -3.31 -40.62 -3.06
CA ILE A 207 -4.23 -41.52 -2.32
C ILE A 207 -5.21 -42.26 -3.26
N GLY A 208 -5.25 -41.92 -4.55
CA GLY A 208 -6.14 -42.52 -5.55
C GLY A 208 -7.38 -41.69 -5.88
N ASN A 209 -7.49 -40.46 -5.37
CA ASN A 209 -8.62 -39.59 -5.72
C ASN A 209 -8.51 -39.07 -7.17
N THR A 210 -9.66 -38.91 -7.83
CA THR A 210 -9.73 -38.25 -9.13
C THR A 210 -9.32 -36.78 -9.03
N LYS A 211 -8.87 -36.18 -10.15
CA LYS A 211 -8.47 -34.76 -10.20
C LYS A 211 -9.59 -33.81 -9.74
N THR A 212 -10.84 -34.14 -10.05
CA THR A 212 -12.02 -33.36 -9.64
C THR A 212 -12.26 -33.43 -8.14
N LEU A 213 -12.15 -34.63 -7.54
CA LEU A 213 -12.29 -34.81 -6.10
C LEU A 213 -11.13 -34.14 -5.35
N ALA A 214 -9.90 -34.30 -5.82
CA ALA A 214 -8.72 -33.62 -5.29
C ALA A 214 -8.87 -32.10 -5.37
N PHE A 215 -9.40 -31.55 -6.48
CA PHE A 215 -9.69 -30.12 -6.60
C PHE A 215 -10.75 -29.66 -5.59
N LYS A 216 -11.86 -30.39 -5.49
CA LYS A 216 -12.98 -30.06 -4.59
C LYS A 216 -12.58 -30.09 -3.10
N SER A 217 -11.67 -30.98 -2.71
CA SER A 217 -11.25 -31.13 -1.32
C SER A 217 -10.11 -30.19 -0.91
N SER A 218 -9.18 -29.87 -1.81
CA SER A 218 -7.97 -29.10 -1.49
C SER A 218 -8.01 -27.64 -1.95
N ILE A 219 -8.35 -27.41 -3.23
CA ILE A 219 -8.23 -26.10 -3.88
C ILE A 219 -9.53 -25.31 -3.75
N PHE A 220 -10.67 -25.95 -4.02
CA PHE A 220 -11.97 -25.26 -4.01
C PHE A 220 -12.28 -24.54 -2.68
N PRO A 221 -11.99 -25.11 -1.49
CA PRO A 221 -12.21 -24.42 -0.22
C PRO A 221 -11.31 -23.19 -0.02
N TYR A 222 -10.10 -23.21 -0.62
CA TYR A 222 -9.22 -22.05 -0.66
C TYR A 222 -9.73 -21.00 -1.66
N LEU A 223 -10.07 -21.44 -2.87
CA LEU A 223 -10.51 -20.61 -3.97
C LEU A 223 -11.81 -19.87 -3.65
N ILE A 224 -12.81 -20.52 -3.05
CA ILE A 224 -14.10 -19.89 -2.71
C ILE A 224 -13.93 -18.71 -1.74
N LYS A 225 -13.00 -18.82 -0.78
CA LYS A 225 -12.70 -17.71 0.15
C LYS A 225 -12.08 -16.52 -0.59
N ARG A 226 -11.22 -16.78 -1.58
CA ARG A 226 -10.62 -15.74 -2.43
C ARG A 226 -11.65 -15.11 -3.36
N ILE A 227 -12.49 -15.92 -4.02
CA ILE A 227 -13.59 -15.44 -4.87
C ILE A 227 -14.51 -14.51 -4.09
N ILE A 228 -14.98 -14.89 -2.90
CA ILE A 228 -15.85 -14.04 -2.09
C ILE A 228 -15.14 -12.74 -1.69
N SER A 229 -13.90 -12.84 -1.20
CA SER A 229 -13.13 -11.67 -0.79
C SER A 229 -12.86 -10.70 -1.94
N TYR A 230 -12.50 -11.20 -3.11
CA TYR A 230 -12.25 -10.41 -4.32
C TYR A 230 -13.55 -9.87 -4.91
N GLY A 231 -14.63 -10.65 -4.89
CA GLY A 231 -15.96 -10.20 -5.31
C GLY A 231 -16.43 -8.97 -4.55
N PHE A 232 -16.34 -8.96 -3.21
CA PHE A 232 -16.70 -7.78 -2.41
C PHE A 232 -15.78 -6.58 -2.65
N TYR A 233 -14.48 -6.82 -2.87
CA TYR A 233 -13.55 -5.74 -3.19
C TYR A 233 -13.83 -5.15 -4.58
N SER A 234 -14.11 -5.99 -5.57
CA SER A 234 -14.53 -5.58 -6.91
C SER A 234 -15.85 -4.84 -6.88
N PHE A 235 -16.84 -5.33 -6.13
CA PHE A 235 -18.14 -4.66 -5.96
C PHE A 235 -17.98 -3.23 -5.42
N GLU A 236 -17.19 -3.07 -4.35
CA GLU A 236 -16.89 -1.77 -3.76
C GLU A 236 -16.20 -0.80 -4.76
N MET A 237 -15.37 -1.35 -5.63
CA MET A 237 -14.67 -0.61 -6.67
C MET A 237 -15.61 -0.23 -7.82
N VAL A 238 -16.47 -1.15 -8.24
CA VAL A 238 -17.39 -0.98 -9.37
C VAL A 238 -18.45 0.08 -9.08
N ILE A 239 -18.97 0.21 -7.86
CA ILE A 239 -19.96 1.26 -7.54
C ILE A 239 -19.40 2.66 -7.83
N ARG A 240 -18.10 2.86 -7.56
CA ARG A 240 -17.41 4.12 -7.89
C ARG A 240 -17.18 4.29 -9.39
N PHE A 241 -16.96 3.20 -10.13
CA PHE A 241 -16.89 3.23 -11.59
C PHE A 241 -18.25 3.41 -12.26
N ALA A 242 -19.33 2.86 -11.70
CA ALA A 242 -20.67 3.03 -12.22
C ALA A 242 -21.11 4.50 -12.13
N ALA A 243 -20.69 5.23 -11.09
CA ALA A 243 -20.85 6.68 -11.04
C ALA A 243 -20.11 7.40 -12.19
N ILE A 244 -19.02 6.84 -12.72
CA ILE A 244 -18.29 7.43 -13.86
C ILE A 244 -19.00 7.19 -15.20
N LEU A 245 -19.80 6.13 -15.33
CA LEU A 245 -20.48 5.78 -16.58
C LEU A 245 -21.49 6.84 -17.05
N SER A 246 -21.90 7.78 -16.18
CA SER A 246 -22.79 8.89 -16.56
C SER A 246 -22.25 9.77 -17.66
N ILE A 247 -20.92 9.89 -17.73
CA ILE A 247 -20.19 10.61 -18.78
C ILE A 247 -20.52 10.08 -20.18
N VAL A 248 -20.90 8.81 -20.29
CA VAL A 248 -21.27 8.14 -21.54
C VAL A 248 -22.76 8.32 -21.87
N GLY A 249 -23.48 9.12 -21.09
CA GLY A 249 -24.93 9.31 -21.22
C GLY A 249 -25.76 8.14 -20.67
N ILE A 250 -25.17 7.34 -19.77
CA ILE A 250 -25.83 6.25 -19.04
C ILE A 250 -26.35 6.79 -17.70
N GLY A 251 -27.65 6.67 -17.42
CA GLY A 251 -28.22 7.18 -16.17
C GLY A 251 -27.66 6.49 -14.94
N THR A 252 -26.77 7.16 -14.20
CA THR A 252 -26.23 6.74 -12.90
C THR A 252 -26.09 7.96 -11.98
N ILE A 253 -25.77 7.76 -10.70
CA ILE A 253 -25.64 8.86 -9.74
C ILE A 253 -24.65 9.94 -10.18
N GLY A 254 -23.67 9.59 -11.01
CA GLY A 254 -22.74 10.58 -11.56
C GLY A 254 -23.36 11.58 -12.52
N GLN A 255 -24.53 11.29 -13.11
CA GLN A 255 -25.24 12.24 -13.98
C GLN A 255 -25.63 13.48 -13.18
N LEU A 256 -26.04 13.27 -11.92
CA LEU A 256 -26.33 14.32 -10.96
C LEU A 256 -25.06 15.06 -10.49
N LEU A 257 -23.86 14.59 -10.87
CA LEU A 257 -22.57 15.23 -10.57
C LEU A 257 -21.92 15.87 -11.81
N SER A 258 -22.38 15.59 -13.03
CA SER A 258 -21.72 16.04 -14.28
C SER A 258 -22.51 17.07 -15.08
N ASP A 259 -23.82 16.90 -15.27
CA ASP A 259 -24.49 17.56 -16.42
C ASP A 259 -25.18 18.88 -16.07
N GLN A 260 -25.67 19.05 -14.82
CA GLN A 260 -26.55 20.18 -14.46
C GLN A 260 -26.30 20.76 -13.06
N TYR A 261 -25.65 20.00 -12.17
CA TYR A 261 -25.39 20.43 -10.80
C TYR A 261 -23.94 20.84 -10.54
N ALA A 262 -23.04 20.61 -11.50
CA ALA A 262 -21.63 21.02 -11.42
C ALA A 262 -21.40 22.48 -11.84
N THR A 263 -22.45 23.23 -12.18
CA THR A 263 -22.38 24.68 -12.42
C THR A 263 -22.26 25.43 -11.11
N GLU A 264 -21.57 26.57 -11.13
CA GLU A 264 -21.26 27.39 -9.94
C GLU A 264 -22.48 27.75 -9.07
N ASP A 265 -23.66 27.85 -9.65
CA ASP A 265 -24.88 28.20 -8.93
C ASP A 265 -25.60 27.00 -8.30
N ASN A 266 -25.28 25.78 -8.73
CA ASN A 266 -25.99 24.55 -8.34
C ASN A 266 -25.18 23.67 -7.37
N PHE A 267 -24.10 24.22 -6.78
CA PHE A 267 -23.21 23.55 -5.83
C PHE A 267 -23.91 22.99 -4.59
N SER A 268 -24.99 23.64 -4.14
CA SER A 268 -25.82 23.20 -3.02
C SER A 268 -26.45 21.82 -3.29
N HIS A 269 -26.96 21.61 -4.49
CA HIS A 269 -27.57 20.33 -4.88
C HIS A 269 -26.53 19.26 -5.18
N MET A 270 -25.38 19.62 -5.77
CA MET A 270 -24.24 18.69 -5.91
C MET A 270 -23.78 18.16 -4.55
N SER A 271 -23.82 18.99 -3.50
CA SER A 271 -23.51 18.59 -2.13
C SER A 271 -24.45 17.49 -1.62
N ILE A 272 -25.76 17.62 -1.86
CA ILE A 272 -26.76 16.59 -1.50
C ILE A 272 -26.40 15.24 -2.13
N VAL A 273 -26.12 15.23 -3.44
CA VAL A 273 -25.74 14.03 -4.18
C VAL A 273 -24.47 13.40 -3.60
N LEU A 274 -23.46 14.22 -3.30
CA LEU A 274 -22.20 13.75 -2.70
C LEU A 274 -22.39 13.18 -1.30
N TRP A 275 -23.24 13.80 -0.46
CA TRP A 275 -23.57 13.26 0.86
C TRP A 275 -24.31 11.94 0.79
N VAL A 276 -25.25 11.78 -0.15
CA VAL A 276 -25.92 10.50 -0.43
C VAL A 276 -24.90 9.44 -0.85
N LEU A 277 -23.99 9.77 -1.76
CA LEU A 277 -22.92 8.85 -2.20
C LEU A 277 -21.97 8.47 -1.05
N ILE A 278 -21.56 9.44 -0.22
CA ILE A 278 -20.70 9.20 0.96
C ILE A 278 -21.41 8.28 1.96
N ALA A 279 -22.68 8.57 2.28
CA ALA A 279 -23.47 7.75 3.20
C ALA A 279 -23.63 6.31 2.67
N ALA A 280 -23.94 6.16 1.38
CA ALA A 280 -24.02 4.85 0.72
C ALA A 280 -22.69 4.10 0.79
N MET A 281 -21.57 4.76 0.49
CA MET A 281 -20.24 4.16 0.54
C MET A 281 -19.86 3.70 1.96
N ILE A 282 -20.18 4.49 2.98
CA ILE A 282 -19.99 4.12 4.40
C ILE A 282 -20.84 2.89 4.74
N ALA A 283 -22.08 2.84 4.29
CA ALA A 283 -22.97 1.70 4.52
C ALA A 283 -22.43 0.42 3.85
N ILE A 284 -21.96 0.51 2.60
CA ILE A 284 -21.37 -0.61 1.86
C ILE A 284 -20.08 -1.10 2.52
N GLU A 285 -19.20 -0.20 2.96
CA GLU A 285 -17.97 -0.59 3.65
C GLU A 285 -18.25 -1.24 5.01
N SER A 286 -19.23 -0.73 5.74
CA SER A 286 -19.71 -1.32 6.99
C SER A 286 -20.29 -2.72 6.76
N LEU A 287 -21.08 -2.90 5.70
CA LEU A 287 -21.61 -4.20 5.29
C LEU A 287 -20.48 -5.18 4.94
N ASN A 288 -19.49 -4.74 4.16
CA ASN A 288 -18.32 -5.55 3.81
C ASN A 288 -17.53 -5.98 5.07
N PHE A 289 -17.37 -5.08 6.05
CA PHE A 289 -16.74 -5.40 7.33
C PHE A 289 -17.52 -6.47 8.12
N LEU A 290 -18.85 -6.33 8.21
CA LEU A 290 -19.71 -7.30 8.89
C LEU A 290 -19.61 -8.68 8.23
N ILE A 291 -19.69 -8.73 6.89
CA ILE A 291 -19.57 -9.97 6.12
C ILE A 291 -18.22 -10.64 6.36
N LYS A 292 -17.11 -9.90 6.28
CA LYS A 292 -15.78 -10.46 6.55
C LYS A 292 -15.68 -11.03 7.95
N LYS A 293 -16.09 -10.26 8.96
CA LYS A 293 -16.00 -10.63 10.37
C LYS A 293 -16.85 -11.86 10.72
N TYR A 294 -18.07 -11.96 10.19
CA TYR A 294 -19.02 -13.00 10.59
C TYR A 294 -19.10 -14.21 9.65
N ILE A 295 -18.67 -14.08 8.39
CA ILE A 295 -18.70 -15.17 7.40
C ILE A 295 -17.30 -15.74 7.12
N LEU A 296 -16.34 -14.87 6.79
CA LEU A 296 -15.04 -15.30 6.27
C LEU A 296 -14.04 -15.64 7.39
N ASP A 297 -13.95 -14.77 8.41
CA ASP A 297 -12.97 -14.86 9.49
C ASP A 297 -13.56 -15.44 10.79
N TYR A 298 -14.72 -16.11 10.70
CA TYR A 298 -15.33 -16.71 11.88
C TYR A 298 -14.47 -17.86 12.42
N SER A 299 -13.75 -17.58 13.51
CA SER A 299 -13.14 -18.61 14.33
C SER A 299 -14.23 -19.29 15.16
N GLN A 300 -14.32 -20.62 15.09
CA GLN A 300 -15.22 -21.39 15.93
C GLN A 300 -14.88 -21.08 17.40
N LYS A 301 -15.83 -20.49 18.14
CA LYS A 301 -15.66 -20.37 19.60
C LYS A 301 -15.60 -21.78 20.17
N HIS A 302 -14.59 -22.05 20.99
CA HIS A 302 -14.55 -23.32 21.73
C HIS A 302 -15.84 -23.47 22.54
N PRO A 303 -16.52 -24.62 22.45
CA PRO A 303 -17.73 -24.86 23.23
C PRO A 303 -17.38 -24.76 24.73
N LYS A 304 -18.24 -24.10 25.50
CA LYS A 304 -18.07 -24.02 26.95
C LYS A 304 -18.74 -25.24 27.55
N ILE A 305 -17.96 -26.25 27.92
CA ILE A 305 -18.46 -27.47 28.56
C ILE A 305 -18.17 -27.34 30.05
N ASP A 306 -19.16 -27.62 30.88
CA ASP A 306 -18.91 -27.84 32.30
C ASP A 306 -18.42 -29.28 32.50
N GLU A 307 -17.12 -29.44 32.72
CA GLU A 307 -16.46 -30.75 32.85
C GLU A 307 -16.90 -31.52 34.11
N THR A 308 -17.59 -30.85 35.05
CA THR A 308 -18.08 -31.48 36.29
C THR A 308 -19.35 -32.31 36.10
N LEU A 309 -20.06 -32.16 34.97
CA LEU A 309 -21.32 -32.86 34.69
C LEU A 309 -21.11 -34.26 34.08
N PRO A 310 -22.05 -35.20 34.24
CA PRO A 310 -22.04 -36.49 33.54
C PRO A 310 -22.01 -36.33 32.01
N TYR A 311 -21.33 -37.25 31.31
CA TYR A 311 -21.10 -37.19 29.86
C TYR A 311 -22.39 -36.98 29.04
N ALA A 312 -23.51 -37.60 29.43
CA ALA A 312 -24.80 -37.41 28.78
C ALA A 312 -25.28 -35.94 28.80
N LYS A 313 -25.12 -35.25 29.94
CA LYS A 313 -25.47 -33.82 30.10
C LYS A 313 -24.47 -32.90 29.40
N GLN A 314 -23.19 -33.28 29.34
CA GLN A 314 -22.19 -32.57 28.52
C GLN A 314 -22.55 -32.64 27.03
N LEU A 315 -23.00 -33.81 26.55
CA LEU A 315 -23.45 -34.00 25.17
C LEU A 315 -24.70 -33.16 24.86
N GLU A 316 -25.61 -33.01 25.82
CA GLU A 316 -26.81 -32.18 25.73
C GLU A 316 -26.47 -30.68 25.69
N GLN A 317 -25.52 -30.23 26.51
CA GLN A 317 -24.95 -28.87 26.46
C GLN A 317 -24.27 -28.59 25.11
N LEU A 318 -23.53 -29.55 24.56
CA LEU A 318 -22.92 -29.43 23.24
C LEU A 318 -23.97 -29.32 22.13
N LYS A 319 -25.06 -30.08 22.21
CA LYS A 319 -26.17 -30.02 21.24
C LYS A 319 -26.92 -28.69 21.31
N SER A 320 -27.10 -28.10 22.50
CA SER A 320 -27.77 -26.81 22.68
C SER A 320 -26.91 -25.61 22.27
N GLN A 321 -25.58 -25.73 22.34
CA GLN A 321 -24.61 -24.70 21.93
C GLN A 321 -24.34 -24.65 20.41
N LYS A 322 -25.11 -25.36 19.59
CA LYS A 322 -24.96 -25.31 18.13
C LYS A 322 -25.05 -23.85 17.64
N SER A 323 -23.99 -23.43 16.97
CA SER A 323 -23.89 -22.06 16.46
C SER A 323 -25.00 -21.78 15.43
N LYS A 324 -25.87 -20.80 15.72
CA LYS A 324 -26.94 -20.32 14.82
C LYS A 324 -26.41 -19.59 13.56
N ILE A 325 -25.11 -19.66 13.27
CA ILE A 325 -24.49 -19.01 12.10
C ILE A 325 -25.07 -19.48 10.77
N TYR A 326 -25.59 -20.72 10.71
CA TYR A 326 -26.25 -21.20 9.50
C TYR A 326 -27.46 -20.32 9.13
N LEU A 327 -28.25 -19.83 10.11
CA LEU A 327 -29.37 -18.91 9.86
C LEU A 327 -28.87 -17.59 9.27
N PHE A 328 -27.77 -17.05 9.81
CA PHE A 328 -27.17 -15.82 9.28
C PHE A 328 -26.62 -16.01 7.86
N LYS A 329 -26.01 -17.17 7.56
CA LYS A 329 -25.58 -17.52 6.20
C LYS A 329 -26.76 -17.63 5.23
N ILE A 330 -27.85 -18.29 5.65
CA ILE A 330 -29.08 -18.40 4.85
C ILE A 330 -29.66 -17.00 4.60
N PHE A 331 -29.79 -16.17 5.64
CA PHE A 331 -30.26 -14.79 5.51
C PHE A 331 -29.43 -14.00 4.49
N ILE A 332 -28.09 -14.09 4.53
CA ILE A 332 -27.23 -13.40 3.56
C ILE A 332 -27.40 -13.95 2.15
N ILE A 333 -27.51 -15.26 1.97
CA ILE A 333 -27.75 -15.86 0.65
C ILE A 333 -29.08 -15.37 0.08
N VAL A 334 -30.14 -15.37 0.89
CA VAL A 334 -31.47 -14.87 0.50
C VAL A 334 -31.42 -13.38 0.18
N LEU A 335 -30.73 -12.57 0.99
CA LEU A 335 -30.55 -11.14 0.76
C LEU A 335 -29.82 -10.88 -0.57
N VAL A 336 -28.71 -11.59 -0.83
CA VAL A 336 -27.95 -11.47 -2.08
C VAL A 336 -28.78 -11.92 -3.28
N ALA A 337 -29.52 -13.03 -3.17
CA ALA A 337 -30.40 -13.51 -4.23
C ALA A 337 -31.54 -12.51 -4.52
N SER A 338 -32.15 -11.95 -3.47
CA SER A 338 -33.19 -10.92 -3.60
C SER A 338 -32.65 -9.65 -4.27
N LEU A 339 -31.45 -9.20 -3.89
CA LEU A 339 -30.81 -8.04 -4.51
C LEU A 339 -30.44 -8.30 -5.98
N LEU A 340 -30.00 -9.51 -6.31
CA LEU A 340 -29.75 -9.91 -7.70
C LEU A 340 -31.03 -9.88 -8.53
N LEU A 341 -32.12 -10.47 -8.03
CA LEU A 341 -33.43 -10.46 -8.69
C LEU A 341 -33.95 -9.02 -8.87
N ALA A 342 -33.88 -8.19 -7.82
CA ALA A 342 -34.28 -6.78 -7.90
C ALA A 342 -33.39 -5.96 -8.86
N SER A 343 -32.13 -6.34 -9.04
CA SER A 343 -31.25 -5.69 -10.00
C SER A 343 -31.60 -6.09 -11.44
N LEU A 344 -32.06 -7.33 -11.66
CA LEU A 344 -32.45 -7.82 -13.00
C LEU A 344 -33.64 -7.04 -13.57
N THR A 345 -34.56 -6.57 -12.72
CA THR A 345 -35.72 -5.77 -13.14
C THR A 345 -35.35 -4.34 -13.55
N GLN A 346 -34.16 -3.85 -13.18
CA GLN A 346 -33.68 -2.52 -13.55
C GLN A 346 -33.00 -2.48 -14.92
N ILE A 347 -32.65 -3.64 -15.48
CA ILE A 347 -31.98 -3.71 -16.79
C ILE A 347 -33.01 -3.83 -17.90
N GLU A 348 -32.84 -3.01 -18.93
CA GLU A 348 -33.57 -3.13 -20.18
C GLU A 348 -32.83 -4.13 -21.08
N TRP A 349 -33.38 -5.34 -21.24
CA TRP A 349 -32.79 -6.43 -22.01
C TRP A 349 -33.06 -6.31 -23.52
N SER A 350 -32.71 -5.17 -24.11
CA SER A 350 -32.88 -4.88 -25.54
C SER A 350 -31.52 -4.79 -26.27
N ILE A 351 -31.51 -5.31 -27.49
CA ILE A 351 -30.39 -5.19 -28.43
C ILE A 351 -30.59 -3.90 -29.25
N GLY A 352 -29.49 -3.27 -29.68
CA GLY A 352 -29.55 -2.07 -30.51
C GLY A 352 -30.25 -2.30 -31.85
N ASN A 353 -30.90 -1.25 -32.38
CA ASN A 353 -31.56 -1.30 -33.69
C ASN A 353 -30.54 -1.58 -34.81
N GLU A 354 -31.02 -2.02 -35.98
CA GLU A 354 -30.18 -2.39 -37.14
C GLU A 354 -29.16 -1.31 -37.52
N THR A 355 -29.55 -0.03 -37.45
CA THR A 355 -28.66 1.10 -37.71
C THR A 355 -27.46 1.15 -36.76
N LYS A 356 -27.70 0.98 -35.46
CA LYS A 356 -26.64 0.95 -34.45
C LYS A 356 -25.73 -0.27 -34.62
N ILE A 357 -26.30 -1.43 -34.95
CA ILE A 357 -25.52 -2.65 -35.21
C ILE A 357 -24.65 -2.47 -36.47
N SER A 358 -25.18 -1.85 -37.52
CA SER A 358 -24.41 -1.53 -38.73
C SER A 358 -23.25 -0.58 -38.42
N GLN A 359 -23.52 0.49 -37.66
CA GLN A 359 -22.49 1.43 -37.17
C GLN A 359 -21.43 0.71 -36.32
N PHE A 360 -21.85 -0.18 -35.42
CA PHE A 360 -20.94 -1.01 -34.63
C PHE A 360 -20.03 -1.87 -35.51
N ASN A 361 -20.59 -2.55 -36.52
CA ASN A 361 -19.83 -3.39 -37.43
C ASN A 361 -18.81 -2.58 -38.26
N GLU A 362 -19.18 -1.39 -38.74
CA GLU A 362 -18.25 -0.48 -39.41
C GLU A 362 -17.16 0.02 -38.45
N GLY A 363 -17.57 0.43 -37.25
CA GLY A 363 -16.68 0.88 -36.19
C GLY A 363 -15.65 -0.19 -35.85
N ILE A 364 -16.05 -1.45 -35.64
CA ILE A 364 -15.14 -2.56 -35.34
C ILE A 364 -14.10 -2.75 -36.44
N LYS A 365 -14.49 -2.66 -37.73
CA LYS A 365 -13.51 -2.71 -38.83
C LYS A 365 -12.48 -1.59 -38.70
N LYS A 366 -12.93 -0.36 -38.43
CA LYS A 366 -12.06 0.81 -38.22
C LYS A 366 -11.17 0.67 -36.97
N LEU A 367 -11.68 0.05 -35.91
CA LEU A 367 -10.94 -0.21 -34.67
C LEU A 367 -9.72 -1.12 -34.92
N PHE A 368 -9.77 -2.00 -35.92
CA PHE A 368 -8.63 -2.84 -36.30
C PHE A 368 -7.74 -2.22 -37.40
N SER A 369 -8.07 -1.02 -37.89
CA SER A 369 -7.27 -0.24 -38.84
C SER A 369 -6.85 1.11 -38.23
N PRO A 370 -5.87 1.14 -37.32
CA PRO A 370 -5.48 2.36 -36.61
C PRO A 370 -4.90 3.43 -37.55
N ASP A 371 -5.24 4.68 -37.28
CA ASP A 371 -4.63 5.83 -37.95
C ASP A 371 -3.21 6.08 -37.40
N TRP A 372 -2.20 5.58 -38.12
CA TRP A 372 -0.80 5.72 -37.75
C TRP A 372 -0.26 7.15 -37.87
N SER A 373 -0.96 8.05 -38.59
CA SER A 373 -0.52 9.45 -38.75
C SER A 373 -0.45 10.20 -37.42
N LEU A 374 -1.31 9.81 -36.46
CA LEU A 374 -1.37 10.39 -35.12
C LEU A 374 -0.13 10.10 -34.26
N PHE A 375 0.76 9.19 -34.66
CA PHE A 375 2.04 8.93 -34.01
C PHE A 375 3.19 9.78 -34.56
N GLY A 376 3.08 10.29 -35.80
CA GLY A 376 4.17 10.95 -36.52
C GLY A 376 4.29 12.48 -36.33
N GLY A 377 3.39 13.10 -35.56
CA GLY A 377 3.36 14.55 -35.39
C GLY A 377 4.55 15.12 -34.60
N SER A 378 5.03 16.30 -34.99
CA SER A 378 6.04 17.06 -34.22
C SER A 378 5.52 17.38 -32.81
N TRP A 379 6.41 17.54 -31.83
CA TRP A 379 6.06 17.95 -30.46
C TRP A 379 5.25 19.26 -30.38
N HIS A 380 5.21 20.04 -31.46
CA HIS A 380 4.46 21.30 -31.58
C HIS A 380 3.08 21.13 -32.25
N ALA A 381 2.81 20.02 -32.96
CA ALA A 381 1.47 19.61 -33.41
C ALA A 381 0.66 18.92 -32.27
N ALA A 382 0.86 19.39 -31.03
CA ALA A 382 0.61 18.64 -29.80
C ALA A 382 -0.86 18.38 -29.45
N LYS A 383 -1.83 19.00 -30.15
CA LYS A 383 -3.25 18.99 -29.71
C LYS A 383 -3.97 17.66 -29.96
N THR A 384 -3.49 16.84 -30.91
CA THR A 384 -4.13 15.56 -31.30
C THR A 384 -3.16 14.40 -31.41
N SER A 385 -1.85 14.63 -31.27
CA SER A 385 -0.83 13.58 -31.36
C SER A 385 -0.86 12.67 -30.13
N VAL A 386 -0.83 11.35 -30.37
CA VAL A 386 -1.03 10.32 -29.33
C VAL A 386 0.11 10.32 -28.31
N ILE A 387 1.35 10.45 -28.76
CA ILE A 387 2.54 10.34 -27.92
C ILE A 387 2.64 11.50 -26.91
N PRO A 388 2.62 12.79 -27.28
CA PRO A 388 2.78 13.88 -26.33
C PRO A 388 1.63 13.94 -25.32
N LEU A 389 0.38 13.78 -25.78
CA LEU A 389 -0.79 13.75 -24.90
C LEU A 389 -0.74 12.55 -23.94
N GLY A 390 -0.35 11.40 -24.46
CA GLY A 390 -0.18 10.19 -23.68
C GLY A 390 0.92 10.29 -22.62
N LEU A 391 2.05 10.93 -22.95
CA LEU A 391 3.11 11.21 -21.98
C LEU A 391 2.68 12.25 -20.93
N GLN A 392 1.87 13.24 -21.30
CA GLN A 392 1.25 14.16 -20.33
C GLN A 392 0.30 13.42 -19.38
N ALA A 393 -0.53 12.51 -19.89
CA ALA A 393 -1.37 11.65 -19.06
C ALA A 393 -0.55 10.76 -18.12
N LEU A 394 0.58 10.22 -18.58
CA LEU A 394 1.51 9.45 -17.75
C LEU A 394 2.16 10.33 -16.66
N LEU A 395 2.54 11.56 -17.00
CA LEU A 395 3.07 12.55 -16.07
C LEU A 395 2.06 12.88 -14.97
N VAL A 396 0.80 13.11 -15.34
CA VAL A 396 -0.31 13.31 -14.41
C VAL A 396 -0.50 12.08 -13.51
N ALA A 397 -0.46 10.87 -14.08
CA ALA A 397 -0.64 9.63 -13.34
C ALA A 397 0.44 9.39 -12.28
N ILE A 398 1.71 9.67 -12.63
CA ILE A 398 2.84 9.55 -11.70
C ILE A 398 2.76 10.63 -10.62
N SER A 399 2.52 11.89 -11.01
CA SER A 399 2.48 13.03 -10.10
C SER A 399 1.36 12.90 -9.06
N SER A 400 0.15 12.57 -9.51
CA SER A 400 -0.98 12.31 -8.61
C SER A 400 -0.72 11.13 -7.68
N ALA A 401 -0.05 10.07 -8.14
CA ALA A 401 0.32 8.94 -7.29
C ALA A 401 1.34 9.34 -6.22
N ILE A 402 2.29 10.24 -6.53
CA ILE A 402 3.28 10.75 -5.57
C ILE A 402 2.59 11.59 -4.49
N VAL A 403 1.75 12.54 -4.90
CA VAL A 403 0.95 13.37 -3.97
C VAL A 403 0.08 12.47 -3.09
N GLY A 404 -0.62 11.51 -3.70
CA GLY A 404 -1.45 10.54 -3.00
C GLY A 404 -0.67 9.70 -1.98
N LEU A 405 0.51 9.18 -2.35
CA LEU A 405 1.35 8.38 -1.45
C LEU A 405 1.85 9.20 -0.26
N PHE A 406 2.26 10.45 -0.49
CA PHE A 406 2.74 11.34 0.58
C PHE A 406 1.69 11.52 1.68
N PHE A 407 0.49 11.94 1.31
CA PHE A 407 -0.61 12.11 2.28
C PHE A 407 -1.14 10.78 2.81
N ALA A 408 -1.16 9.71 2.00
CA ALA A 408 -1.56 8.38 2.44
C ALA A 408 -0.63 7.79 3.52
N LEU A 409 0.68 8.05 3.45
CA LEU A 409 1.61 7.63 4.51
C LEU A 409 1.31 8.34 5.83
N ILE A 410 0.94 9.62 5.79
CA ILE A 410 0.58 10.38 6.98
C ILE A 410 -0.76 9.88 7.54
N LEU A 411 -1.83 9.99 6.74
CA LEU A 411 -3.19 9.67 7.17
C LEU A 411 -3.35 8.17 7.48
N GLY A 412 -2.76 7.29 6.68
CA GLY A 412 -2.86 5.84 6.87
C GLY A 412 -2.17 5.36 8.15
N ILE A 413 -1.00 5.93 8.51
CA ILE A 413 -0.32 5.60 9.78
C ILE A 413 -1.12 6.15 10.97
N LEU A 414 -1.69 7.35 10.85
CA LEU A 414 -2.54 7.95 11.90
C LEU A 414 -3.88 7.20 12.06
N ALA A 415 -4.41 6.64 10.98
CA ALA A 415 -5.61 5.82 10.97
C ALA A 415 -5.40 4.39 11.51
N ALA A 416 -4.17 3.97 11.80
CA ALA A 416 -3.91 2.62 12.28
C ALA A 416 -4.16 2.48 13.79
N LYS A 417 -5.06 1.57 14.20
CA LYS A 417 -5.46 1.40 15.61
C LYS A 417 -4.31 0.99 16.53
N ASN A 418 -3.33 0.24 16.03
CA ASN A 418 -2.15 -0.16 16.82
C ASN A 418 -1.16 0.99 17.07
N ILE A 419 -1.28 2.13 16.37
CA ILE A 419 -0.44 3.32 16.55
C ILE A 419 -1.12 4.38 17.41
N THR A 420 -2.34 4.79 17.05
CA THR A 420 -3.04 5.94 17.67
C THR A 420 -4.24 5.52 18.54
N LYS A 421 -4.54 4.22 18.64
CA LYS A 421 -5.67 3.67 19.41
C LYS A 421 -7.01 4.30 18.99
N HIS A 422 -7.70 4.99 19.89
CA HIS A 422 -9.01 5.60 19.64
C HIS A 422 -8.92 6.82 18.72
N PHE A 423 -7.79 7.52 18.70
CA PHE A 423 -7.59 8.66 17.80
C PHE A 423 -7.46 8.24 16.32
N SER A 424 -7.50 6.93 16.02
CA SER A 424 -7.53 6.42 14.65
C SER A 424 -8.86 6.64 13.93
N TYR A 425 -9.98 6.62 14.64
CA TYR A 425 -11.33 6.70 14.04
C TYR A 425 -11.57 7.95 13.17
N PRO A 426 -11.19 9.19 13.58
CA PRO A 426 -11.36 10.35 12.70
C PRO A 426 -10.56 10.23 11.39
N PHE A 427 -9.33 9.72 11.44
CA PHE A 427 -8.54 9.52 10.21
C PHE A 427 -9.10 8.41 9.32
N LYS A 428 -9.69 7.36 9.91
CA LYS A 428 -10.43 6.35 9.16
C LYS A 428 -11.60 7.00 8.42
N LEU A 429 -12.39 7.83 9.10
CA LEU A 429 -13.50 8.55 8.50
C LEU A 429 -13.03 9.47 7.36
N ILE A 430 -11.95 10.24 7.55
CA ILE A 430 -11.36 11.08 6.49
C ILE A 430 -10.99 10.24 5.26
N ILE A 431 -10.32 9.10 5.46
CA ILE A 431 -9.95 8.21 4.36
C ILE A 431 -11.19 7.68 3.62
N ILE A 432 -12.25 7.33 4.35
CA ILE A 432 -13.50 6.83 3.77
C ILE A 432 -14.20 7.92 2.95
N VAL A 433 -14.29 9.14 3.48
CA VAL A 433 -14.92 10.29 2.81
C VAL A 433 -14.18 10.65 1.52
N ILE A 434 -12.85 10.81 1.58
CA ILE A 434 -12.02 11.10 0.38
C ILE A 434 -12.21 10.03 -0.69
N ARG A 435 -12.38 8.77 -0.28
CA ARG A 435 -12.51 7.63 -1.18
C ARG A 435 -13.89 7.54 -1.86
N ALA A 436 -14.92 8.10 -1.25
CA ALA A 436 -16.28 8.09 -1.78
C ALA A 436 -16.43 9.06 -2.96
N ILE A 437 -15.72 10.19 -2.96
CA ILE A 437 -15.83 11.21 -4.01
C ILE A 437 -15.17 10.69 -5.30
N PRO A 438 -15.91 10.63 -6.43
CA PRO A 438 -15.36 10.26 -7.72
C PRO A 438 -14.30 11.25 -8.20
N ALA A 439 -13.28 10.75 -8.92
CA ALA A 439 -12.19 11.59 -9.39
C ALA A 439 -12.63 12.68 -10.38
N PHE A 440 -13.62 12.41 -11.22
CA PHE A 440 -14.13 13.38 -12.19
C PHE A 440 -14.87 14.54 -11.52
N THR A 441 -15.57 14.28 -10.41
CA THR A 441 -16.23 15.31 -9.60
C THR A 441 -15.20 16.20 -8.90
N LEU A 442 -14.10 15.63 -8.43
CA LEU A 442 -12.98 16.45 -7.95
C LEU A 442 -12.34 17.26 -9.09
N ALA A 443 -12.26 16.70 -10.29
CA ALA A 443 -11.73 17.41 -11.45
C ALA A 443 -12.61 18.61 -11.83
N SER A 444 -13.94 18.45 -11.90
CA SER A 444 -14.86 19.57 -12.16
C SER A 444 -14.73 20.66 -11.09
N LEU A 445 -14.63 20.26 -9.81
CA LEU A 445 -14.43 21.20 -8.70
C LEU A 445 -13.11 21.99 -8.83
N PHE A 446 -12.00 21.31 -9.16
CA PHE A 446 -10.70 21.97 -9.28
C PHE A 446 -10.53 22.77 -10.58
N LEU A 447 -11.37 22.58 -11.59
CA LEU A 447 -11.40 23.47 -12.77
C LEU A 447 -11.79 24.91 -12.41
N ILE A 448 -12.55 25.11 -11.33
CA ILE A 448 -12.87 26.46 -10.82
C ILE A 448 -11.62 27.11 -10.20
N LEU A 449 -10.74 26.29 -9.60
CA LEU A 449 -9.53 26.77 -8.92
C LEU A 449 -8.45 27.27 -9.91
N SER A 450 -8.32 26.61 -11.06
CA SER A 450 -7.25 26.86 -12.03
C SER A 450 -7.83 27.31 -13.36
N LYS A 451 -7.31 28.44 -13.86
CA LYS A 451 -7.70 29.02 -15.14
C LYS A 451 -6.86 28.49 -16.29
N ASP A 452 -5.56 28.27 -16.04
CA ASP A 452 -4.58 28.07 -17.11
C ASP A 452 -4.03 26.64 -17.19
N SER A 453 -4.08 25.84 -16.10
CA SER A 453 -3.42 24.52 -16.05
C SER A 453 -4.37 23.36 -15.78
N LYS A 454 -4.84 22.72 -16.86
CA LYS A 454 -5.61 21.46 -16.79
C LYS A 454 -4.82 20.30 -16.17
N LEU A 455 -3.52 20.24 -16.42
CA LEU A 455 -2.63 19.23 -15.82
C LEU A 455 -2.58 19.34 -14.30
N PHE A 456 -2.58 20.57 -13.76
CA PHE A 456 -2.61 20.80 -12.33
C PHE A 456 -3.91 20.31 -11.70
N VAL A 457 -5.05 20.66 -12.30
CA VAL A 457 -6.38 20.16 -11.91
C VAL A 457 -6.42 18.63 -11.88
N ALA A 458 -5.92 17.98 -12.92
CA ALA A 458 -5.87 16.52 -13.00
C ALA A 458 -5.01 15.90 -11.88
N VAL A 459 -3.85 16.49 -11.59
CA VAL A 459 -2.95 16.01 -10.53
C VAL A 459 -3.60 16.17 -9.15
N LEU A 460 -4.31 17.28 -8.89
CA LEU A 460 -5.05 17.47 -7.64
C LEU A 460 -6.20 16.48 -7.50
N ALA A 461 -7.05 16.35 -8.52
CA ALA A 461 -8.21 15.48 -8.49
C ALA A 461 -7.83 14.01 -8.29
N LEU A 462 -6.90 13.50 -9.12
CA LEU A 462 -6.40 12.13 -8.99
C LEU A 462 -5.53 11.95 -7.74
N GLY A 463 -4.83 13.00 -7.31
CA GLY A 463 -3.99 12.99 -6.11
C GLY A 463 -4.82 12.78 -4.87
N ILE A 464 -5.85 13.58 -4.67
CA ILE A 464 -6.80 13.46 -3.54
C ILE A 464 -7.52 12.12 -3.60
N HIS A 465 -8.05 11.72 -4.76
CA HIS A 465 -8.65 10.40 -4.90
C HIS A 465 -7.66 9.25 -4.59
N SER A 466 -6.37 9.44 -4.90
CA SER A 466 -5.31 8.47 -4.61
C SER A 466 -5.08 8.27 -3.11
N ILE A 467 -5.23 9.32 -2.30
CA ILE A 467 -5.11 9.31 -0.83
C ILE A 467 -6.06 8.27 -0.23
N GLY A 468 -7.31 8.19 -0.70
CA GLY A 468 -8.32 7.30 -0.16
C GLY A 468 -7.90 5.82 -0.19
N MET A 469 -7.61 5.24 -1.36
CA MET A 469 -7.21 3.82 -1.41
C MET A 469 -5.78 3.59 -0.85
N LEU A 470 -4.81 4.46 -1.13
CA LEU A 470 -3.45 4.26 -0.61
C LEU A 470 -3.44 4.37 0.93
N GLY A 471 -4.20 5.31 1.49
CA GLY A 471 -4.36 5.50 2.93
C GLY A 471 -4.97 4.27 3.60
N LYS A 472 -6.03 3.68 3.01
CA LYS A 472 -6.61 2.41 3.49
C LYS A 472 -5.58 1.28 3.47
N LEU A 473 -4.87 1.10 2.35
CA LEU A 473 -3.88 0.02 2.23
C LEU A 473 -2.68 0.20 3.17
N VAL A 474 -2.23 1.44 3.39
CA VAL A 474 -1.20 1.80 4.38
C VAL A 474 -1.69 1.53 5.79
N MET A 475 -2.93 1.91 6.12
CA MET A 475 -3.56 1.64 7.41
C MET A 475 -3.62 0.13 7.68
N GLU A 476 -4.15 -0.67 6.75
CA GLU A 476 -4.23 -2.13 6.89
C GLU A 476 -2.85 -2.77 7.03
N SER A 477 -1.86 -2.31 6.26
CA SER A 477 -0.47 -2.80 6.37
C SER A 477 0.16 -2.45 7.71
N THR A 478 -0.18 -1.27 8.25
CA THR A 478 0.29 -0.82 9.56
C THR A 478 -0.37 -1.63 10.68
N GLU A 479 -1.68 -1.88 10.61
CA GLU A 479 -2.43 -2.68 11.60
C GLU A 479 -1.97 -4.14 11.65
N LYS A 480 -1.42 -4.67 10.54
CA LYS A 480 -0.80 -6.02 10.49
C LYS A 480 0.52 -6.13 11.27
N ILE A 481 1.13 -5.02 11.69
CA ILE A 481 2.37 -5.06 12.47
C ILE A 481 2.07 -5.64 13.87
N PRO A 482 2.77 -6.71 14.30
CA PRO A 482 2.53 -7.33 15.60
C PRO A 482 2.72 -6.34 16.76
N ASN A 483 1.71 -6.22 17.63
CA ASN A 483 1.74 -5.31 18.78
C ASN A 483 2.93 -5.56 19.72
N LYS A 484 3.40 -6.81 19.83
CA LYS A 484 4.59 -7.17 20.63
C LYS A 484 5.84 -6.39 20.21
N THR A 485 6.00 -6.12 18.90
CA THR A 485 7.14 -5.35 18.36
C THR A 485 7.09 -3.90 18.85
N LEU A 486 5.91 -3.29 18.89
CA LEU A 486 5.73 -1.92 19.36
C LEU A 486 5.89 -1.84 20.88
N GLN A 487 5.34 -2.79 21.63
CA GLN A 487 5.49 -2.88 23.09
C GLN A 487 6.95 -3.07 23.51
N ALA A 488 7.75 -3.83 22.75
CA ALA A 488 9.18 -3.98 23.01
C ALA A 488 9.95 -2.65 22.85
N LEU A 489 9.55 -1.80 21.91
CA LEU A 489 10.11 -0.46 21.75
C LEU A 489 9.68 0.48 22.88
N ASP A 490 8.42 0.37 23.32
CA ASP A 490 7.92 1.12 24.48
C ASP A 490 8.72 0.75 25.74
N ALA A 491 8.96 -0.55 25.97
CA ALA A 491 9.81 -1.04 27.05
C ALA A 491 11.28 -0.56 26.94
N SER A 492 11.73 -0.26 25.72
CA SER A 492 13.06 0.28 25.44
C SER A 492 13.13 1.82 25.56
N GLY A 493 12.01 2.50 25.84
CA GLY A 493 11.93 3.96 25.97
C GLY A 493 11.91 4.70 24.63
N ALA A 494 11.53 4.05 23.53
CA ALA A 494 11.45 4.70 22.23
C ALA A 494 10.27 5.68 22.15
N ASN A 495 10.51 6.89 21.64
CA ASN A 495 9.44 7.87 21.44
C ASN A 495 8.58 7.52 20.21
N TRP A 496 7.42 8.16 20.07
CA TRP A 496 6.45 7.87 19.00
C TRP A 496 7.04 8.01 17.59
N LEU A 497 7.82 9.06 17.32
CA LEU A 497 8.48 9.28 16.03
C LEU A 497 9.55 8.21 15.73
N GLN A 498 10.29 7.76 16.75
CA GLN A 498 11.26 6.66 16.60
C GLN A 498 10.56 5.34 16.26
N LYS A 499 9.41 5.04 16.89
CA LYS A 499 8.61 3.85 16.57
C LYS A 499 8.16 3.87 15.11
N ILE A 500 7.65 5.01 14.65
CA ILE A 500 7.22 5.18 13.25
C ILE A 500 8.39 5.01 12.29
N LYS A 501 9.48 5.75 12.52
CA LYS A 501 10.64 5.76 11.62
C LYS A 501 11.35 4.41 11.52
N PHE A 502 11.55 3.73 12.66
CA PHE A 502 12.40 2.55 12.71
C PHE A 502 11.65 1.23 12.52
N VAL A 503 10.36 1.17 12.83
CA VAL A 503 9.55 -0.03 12.65
C VAL A 503 8.46 0.19 11.63
N VAL A 504 7.53 1.12 11.86
CA VAL A 504 6.33 1.24 11.01
C VAL A 504 6.70 1.48 9.56
N ILE A 505 7.42 2.56 9.25
CA ILE A 505 7.79 2.91 7.87
C ILE A 505 8.59 1.77 7.24
N LYS A 506 9.59 1.21 7.93
CA LYS A 506 10.41 0.12 7.37
C LYS A 506 9.59 -1.13 7.05
N SER A 507 8.60 -1.45 7.88
CA SER A 507 7.73 -2.62 7.70
C SER A 507 6.73 -2.44 6.56
N ILE A 508 6.14 -1.24 6.41
CA ILE A 508 5.08 -1.01 5.41
C ILE A 508 5.62 -0.56 4.05
N LEU A 509 6.82 0.00 3.98
CA LEU A 509 7.35 0.64 2.77
C LEU A 509 7.38 -0.28 1.53
N PRO A 510 7.76 -1.57 1.60
CA PRO A 510 7.69 -2.46 0.44
C PRO A 510 6.26 -2.58 -0.13
N GLN A 511 5.27 -2.76 0.76
CA GLN A 511 3.87 -2.86 0.36
C GLN A 511 3.33 -1.51 -0.15
N ALA A 512 3.67 -0.41 0.52
CA ALA A 512 3.27 0.93 0.12
C ALA A 512 3.80 1.29 -1.27
N LEU A 513 5.07 0.97 -1.57
CA LEU A 513 5.67 1.15 -2.90
C LEU A 513 5.03 0.25 -3.96
N SER A 514 4.74 -1.01 -3.61
CA SER A 514 4.01 -1.92 -4.51
C SER A 514 2.63 -1.36 -4.88
N ASN A 515 1.90 -0.83 -3.89
CA ASN A 515 0.59 -0.22 -4.09
C ASN A 515 0.68 1.11 -4.85
N PHE A 516 1.75 1.89 -4.64
CA PHE A 516 2.04 3.10 -5.40
C PHE A 516 2.24 2.81 -6.90
N LEU A 517 3.01 1.76 -7.23
CA LEU A 517 3.21 1.39 -8.64
C LEU A 517 1.90 0.93 -9.30
N TYR A 518 1.07 0.19 -8.57
CA TYR A 518 -0.27 -0.17 -9.04
C TYR A 518 -1.18 1.06 -9.19
N ARG A 519 -1.02 2.07 -8.33
CA ARG A 519 -1.78 3.32 -8.40
C ARG A 519 -1.47 4.12 -9.66
N ILE A 520 -0.22 4.16 -10.13
CA ILE A 520 0.15 4.84 -11.38
C ILE A 520 -0.68 4.29 -12.54
N GLU A 521 -0.80 2.96 -12.64
CA GLU A 521 -1.60 2.30 -13.67
C GLU A 521 -3.08 2.71 -13.62
N ILE A 522 -3.67 2.72 -12.43
CA ILE A 522 -5.06 3.15 -12.23
C ILE A 522 -5.22 4.63 -12.58
N ASN A 523 -4.31 5.50 -12.13
CA ASN A 523 -4.39 6.93 -12.40
C ASN A 523 -4.27 7.23 -13.88
N PHE A 524 -3.44 6.49 -14.62
CA PHE A 524 -3.36 6.60 -16.07
C PHE A 524 -4.71 6.30 -16.73
N LYS A 525 -5.41 5.24 -16.33
CA LYS A 525 -6.77 4.96 -16.84
C LYS A 525 -7.77 6.03 -16.43
N SER A 526 -7.67 6.56 -15.22
CA SER A 526 -8.54 7.63 -14.74
C SER A 526 -8.33 8.96 -15.48
N THR A 527 -7.21 9.14 -16.20
CA THR A 527 -7.05 10.31 -17.09
C THR A 527 -8.10 10.32 -18.20
N VAL A 528 -8.54 9.14 -18.68
CA VAL A 528 -9.62 9.02 -19.66
C VAL A 528 -10.92 9.56 -19.11
N VAL A 529 -11.22 9.19 -17.87
CA VAL A 529 -12.43 9.57 -17.15
C VAL A 529 -12.51 11.09 -16.91
N ILE A 530 -11.45 11.67 -16.35
CA ILE A 530 -11.43 13.12 -16.08
C ILE A 530 -11.31 13.95 -17.37
N GLY A 531 -10.83 13.33 -18.46
CA GLY A 531 -10.74 13.96 -19.76
C GLY A 531 -12.09 14.32 -20.36
N ALA A 532 -13.12 13.55 -20.05
CA ALA A 532 -14.48 13.87 -20.48
C ALA A 532 -15.06 15.12 -19.79
N VAL A 533 -14.57 15.46 -18.59
CA VAL A 533 -14.88 16.72 -17.89
C VAL A 533 -13.88 17.83 -18.28
N GLY A 534 -13.03 17.59 -19.27
CA GLY A 534 -12.09 18.59 -19.78
C GLY A 534 -10.80 18.78 -18.98
N ALA A 535 -10.54 17.94 -17.96
CA ALA A 535 -9.33 18.03 -17.13
C ALA A 535 -8.14 17.21 -17.68
N SER A 536 -8.31 16.46 -18.77
CA SER A 536 -7.20 15.73 -19.43
C SER A 536 -7.39 15.69 -20.94
N GLU A 537 -6.39 16.14 -21.69
CA GLU A 537 -6.42 16.19 -23.14
C GLU A 537 -6.38 14.79 -23.78
N PHE A 538 -5.54 13.88 -23.28
CA PHE A 538 -5.49 12.50 -23.77
C PHE A 538 -6.83 11.79 -23.59
N GLY A 539 -7.42 11.94 -22.40
CA GLY A 539 -8.73 11.37 -22.10
C GLY A 539 -9.88 12.00 -22.87
N PHE A 540 -9.80 13.30 -23.13
CA PHE A 540 -10.76 14.03 -23.95
C PHE A 540 -10.80 13.47 -25.37
N GLN A 541 -9.65 13.19 -25.98
CA GLN A 541 -9.59 12.59 -27.32
C GLN A 541 -10.17 11.18 -27.34
N ILE A 542 -9.83 10.32 -26.35
CA ILE A 542 -10.43 8.99 -26.24
C ILE A 542 -11.94 9.06 -26.11
N THR A 543 -12.46 9.94 -25.26
CA THR A 543 -13.91 10.11 -25.06
C THR A 543 -14.57 10.58 -26.35
N THR A 544 -13.99 11.58 -27.02
CA THR A 544 -14.51 12.16 -28.26
C THR A 544 -14.57 11.12 -29.39
N TYR A 545 -13.49 10.37 -29.61
CA TYR A 545 -13.43 9.33 -30.65
C TYR A 545 -14.23 8.08 -30.29
N SER A 546 -14.61 7.88 -29.03
CA SER A 546 -15.47 6.76 -28.63
C SER A 546 -16.95 6.98 -28.96
N THR A 547 -17.39 8.24 -29.01
CA THR A 547 -18.80 8.62 -29.24
C THR A 547 -19.27 8.39 -30.68
N ASP A 548 -18.35 8.37 -31.65
CA ASP A 548 -18.67 8.25 -33.08
C ASP A 548 -17.86 7.11 -33.72
N THR A 549 -18.57 6.12 -34.25
CA THR A 549 -18.00 4.95 -34.93
C THR A 549 -17.15 5.31 -36.15
N ALA A 550 -17.40 6.47 -36.76
CA ALA A 550 -16.62 6.92 -37.91
C ALA A 550 -15.14 7.19 -37.58
N HIS A 551 -14.86 7.50 -36.31
CA HIS A 551 -13.54 7.89 -35.78
C HIS A 551 -12.83 6.77 -35.00
N TRP A 552 -13.31 5.53 -35.08
CA TRP A 552 -12.74 4.42 -34.31
C TRP A 552 -11.33 4.01 -34.79
N ASP A 553 -10.92 4.42 -35.99
CA ASP A 553 -9.54 4.36 -36.49
C ASP A 553 -8.59 5.21 -35.62
N LYS A 554 -9.03 6.43 -35.25
CA LYS A 554 -8.29 7.31 -34.34
C LYS A 554 -8.36 6.79 -32.90
N LEU A 555 -9.52 6.32 -32.46
CA LEU A 555 -9.68 5.67 -31.14
C LEU A 555 -8.70 4.50 -30.98
N SER A 556 -8.56 3.67 -32.02
CA SER A 556 -7.64 2.54 -32.03
C SER A 556 -6.19 2.96 -31.75
N SER A 557 -5.71 4.03 -32.38
CA SER A 557 -4.37 4.58 -32.13
C SER A 557 -4.15 4.96 -30.66
N TYR A 558 -5.13 5.59 -30.02
CA TYR A 558 -5.07 5.93 -28.59
C TYR A 558 -5.15 4.68 -27.69
N LEU A 559 -5.96 3.68 -28.05
CA LEU A 559 -6.07 2.43 -27.30
C LEU A 559 -4.82 1.57 -27.40
N ILE A 560 -4.20 1.46 -28.59
CA ILE A 560 -2.93 0.74 -28.79
C ILE A 560 -1.84 1.36 -27.92
N PHE A 561 -1.73 2.70 -27.91
CA PHE A 561 -0.78 3.39 -27.05
C PHE A 561 -1.08 3.16 -25.56
N THR A 562 -2.36 3.22 -25.16
CA THR A 562 -2.81 2.92 -23.80
C THR A 562 -2.41 1.50 -23.39
N VAL A 563 -2.68 0.49 -24.22
CA VAL A 563 -2.29 -0.91 -23.99
C VAL A 563 -0.77 -1.03 -23.86
N ALA A 564 -0.01 -0.41 -24.79
CA ALA A 564 1.45 -0.46 -24.78
C ALA A 564 2.02 0.12 -23.47
N ILE A 565 1.59 1.31 -23.05
CA ILE A 565 2.06 1.93 -21.80
C ILE A 565 1.64 1.15 -20.57
N LEU A 566 0.42 0.64 -20.52
CA LEU A 566 -0.04 -0.09 -19.36
C LEU A 566 0.68 -1.44 -19.21
N LEU A 567 0.96 -2.13 -20.32
CA LEU A 567 1.82 -3.32 -20.32
C LEU A 567 3.25 -2.97 -19.87
N LEU A 568 3.83 -1.87 -20.35
CA LEU A 568 5.16 -1.40 -19.92
C LEU A 568 5.17 -1.08 -18.41
N LEU A 569 4.17 -0.35 -17.91
CA LEU A 569 4.03 -0.02 -16.49
C LEU A 569 3.87 -1.28 -15.63
N GLU A 570 3.10 -2.26 -16.10
CA GLU A 570 2.95 -3.54 -15.42
C GLU A 570 4.27 -4.30 -15.31
N GLN A 571 5.05 -4.36 -16.40
CA GLN A 571 6.36 -5.03 -16.40
C GLN A 571 7.35 -4.33 -15.48
N ILE A 572 7.41 -2.99 -15.52
CA ILE A 572 8.21 -2.20 -14.59
C ILE A 572 7.77 -2.47 -13.15
N SER A 573 6.46 -2.48 -12.90
CA SER A 573 5.88 -2.74 -11.57
C SER A 573 6.28 -4.12 -11.04
N ASN A 574 6.18 -5.16 -11.85
CA ASN A 574 6.56 -6.53 -11.48
C ASN A 574 8.06 -6.67 -11.17
N LEU A 575 8.91 -6.06 -12.01
CA LEU A 575 10.36 -6.04 -11.80
C LEU A 575 10.75 -5.30 -10.52
N VAL A 576 10.13 -4.16 -10.24
CA VAL A 576 10.41 -3.38 -9.03
C VAL A 576 9.85 -4.09 -7.80
N ARG A 577 8.61 -4.59 -7.85
CA ARG A 577 7.95 -5.31 -6.75
C ARG A 577 8.74 -6.55 -6.32
N SER A 578 9.23 -7.36 -7.26
CA SER A 578 10.04 -8.55 -6.93
C SER A 578 11.31 -8.20 -6.16
N LYS A 579 11.99 -7.10 -6.52
CA LYS A 579 13.18 -6.61 -5.81
C LYS A 579 12.85 -5.96 -4.46
N LEU A 580 11.71 -5.28 -4.34
CA LEU A 580 11.27 -4.68 -3.07
C LEU A 580 10.90 -5.76 -2.05
N MET A 581 10.17 -6.79 -2.47
CA MET A 581 9.69 -7.87 -1.60
C MET A 581 10.80 -8.81 -1.13
N THR A 582 11.87 -8.99 -1.92
CA THR A 582 13.06 -9.76 -1.51
C THR A 582 13.97 -9.01 -0.51
N GLY A 583 13.58 -7.80 -0.08
CA GLY A 583 14.35 -7.00 0.88
C GLY A 583 15.63 -6.38 0.32
N TYR A 584 15.89 -6.50 -1.00
CA TYR A 584 17.11 -6.05 -1.66
C TYR A 584 17.45 -4.58 -1.36
N PHE A 585 16.44 -3.71 -1.32
CA PHE A 585 16.59 -2.28 -1.05
C PHE A 585 16.59 -1.92 0.44
N PHE A 586 16.02 -2.77 1.30
CA PHE A 586 15.71 -2.48 2.71
C PHE A 586 16.32 -3.48 3.70
N ASN A 587 17.44 -4.13 3.34
CA ASN A 587 18.17 -4.99 4.26
C ASN A 587 18.34 -4.27 5.62
N PRO A 588 17.89 -4.87 6.74
CA PRO A 588 17.94 -4.22 8.04
C PRO A 588 19.37 -3.79 8.31
N ASP A 589 19.60 -2.48 8.51
CA ASP A 589 20.94 -1.89 8.61
C ASP A 589 21.82 -2.71 9.57
N ILE A 590 22.62 -3.63 9.02
CA ILE A 590 23.44 -4.59 9.79
C ILE A 590 24.40 -3.83 10.70
N TRP A 591 24.79 -2.62 10.29
CA TRP A 591 25.58 -1.71 11.10
C TRP A 591 24.88 -1.27 12.39
N PHE A 592 23.57 -1.00 12.37
CA PHE A 592 22.83 -0.66 13.58
C PHE A 592 22.74 -1.86 14.53
N LYS A 593 22.49 -3.07 13.99
CA LYS A 593 22.55 -4.32 14.78
C LYS A 593 23.94 -4.56 15.37
N LYS A 594 25.02 -4.33 14.61
CA LYS A 594 26.41 -4.46 15.09
C LYS A 594 26.75 -3.42 16.16
N LYS A 595 26.36 -2.14 15.97
CA LYS A 595 26.62 -1.05 16.92
C LYS A 595 25.85 -1.25 18.21
N THR A 596 24.58 -1.65 18.13
CA THR A 596 23.76 -1.99 19.30
C THR A 596 24.31 -3.21 20.02
N LYS A 597 24.64 -4.30 19.31
CA LYS A 597 25.29 -5.49 19.90
C LYS A 597 26.58 -5.13 20.63
N LYS A 598 27.48 -4.36 20.01
CA LYS A 598 28.73 -3.90 20.63
C LYS A 598 28.48 -3.04 21.88
N GLN A 599 27.56 -2.07 21.81
CA GLN A 599 27.24 -1.24 22.98
C GLN A 599 26.63 -2.07 24.12
N THR A 600 25.80 -3.04 23.80
CA THR A 600 25.22 -3.94 24.80
C THR A 600 26.29 -4.82 25.44
N LEU A 601 27.24 -5.36 24.65
CA LEU A 601 28.36 -6.14 25.17
C LEU A 601 29.23 -5.34 26.15
N ILE A 602 29.56 -4.10 25.80
CA ILE A 602 30.32 -3.19 26.67
C ILE A 602 29.58 -2.95 28.00
N LYS A 603 28.28 -2.66 27.93
CA LYS A 603 27.44 -2.44 29.11
C LYS A 603 27.34 -3.68 29.99
N SER A 604 27.13 -4.85 29.40
CA SER A 604 27.07 -6.12 30.15
C SER A 604 28.40 -6.47 30.81
N LEU A 605 29.54 -6.26 30.14
CA LEU A 605 30.86 -6.53 30.71
C LEU A 605 31.20 -5.53 31.82
N ALA A 606 30.88 -4.25 31.65
CA ALA A 606 31.05 -3.23 32.69
C ALA A 606 30.32 -3.60 33.97
N LEU A 607 29.12 -4.16 33.83
CA LEU A 607 28.30 -4.58 34.95
C LEU A 607 28.86 -5.81 35.65
N CYS A 608 29.24 -6.84 34.89
CA CYS A 608 29.87 -8.04 35.44
C CYS A 608 31.16 -7.70 36.20
N ASN A 609 31.99 -6.81 35.65
CA ASN A 609 33.21 -6.35 36.32
C ASN A 609 32.93 -5.59 37.62
N LEU A 610 31.83 -4.83 37.69
CA LEU A 610 31.50 -4.02 38.86
C LEU A 610 30.87 -4.86 39.97
N ASN A 611 30.07 -5.86 39.61
CA ASN A 611 29.43 -6.79 40.55
C ASN A 611 30.31 -8.03 40.86
N GLN A 612 31.50 -8.13 40.28
CA GLN A 612 32.37 -9.30 40.38
C GLN A 612 31.69 -10.61 39.93
N GLU A 613 30.82 -10.51 38.92
CA GLU A 613 30.12 -11.65 38.34
C GLU A 613 30.81 -12.17 37.07
N GLU A 614 30.61 -13.45 36.77
CA GLU A 614 31.12 -14.03 35.53
C GLU A 614 30.37 -13.53 34.28
N PHE A 615 31.17 -13.09 33.30
CA PHE A 615 30.69 -12.68 31.98
C PHE A 615 30.46 -13.88 31.05
N GLN A 616 29.30 -14.53 31.13
CA GLN A 616 29.01 -15.72 30.31
C GLN A 616 28.38 -15.38 28.96
N ASN A 617 28.66 -16.17 27.91
CA ASN A 617 28.30 -15.84 26.53
C ASN A 617 26.79 -15.83 26.24
N ASP A 618 26.08 -16.75 26.90
CA ASP A 618 24.70 -17.08 26.61
C ASP A 618 23.71 -16.32 27.53
N LEU A 619 24.18 -15.84 28.69
CA LEU A 619 23.37 -15.13 29.70
C LEU A 619 23.57 -13.59 29.72
N ARG A 620 24.40 -13.03 28.81
CA ARG A 620 24.81 -11.60 28.80
C ARG A 620 23.63 -10.62 28.80
N HIS A 621 22.60 -10.92 28.02
CA HIS A 621 21.44 -10.04 27.87
C HIS A 621 20.48 -10.13 29.05
N ALA A 622 20.28 -11.35 29.58
CA ALA A 622 19.44 -11.57 30.76
C ALA A 622 20.04 -10.91 32.00
N LYS A 623 21.35 -11.08 32.26
CA LYS A 623 22.05 -10.44 33.39
C LYS A 623 22.08 -8.92 33.29
N TYR A 624 22.32 -8.36 32.09
CA TYR A 624 22.25 -6.90 31.87
C TYR A 624 20.85 -6.33 32.16
N MET A 625 19.79 -6.98 31.68
CA MET A 625 18.42 -6.52 31.90
C MET A 625 17.99 -6.68 33.36
N LEU A 626 18.34 -7.80 34.00
CA LEU A 626 18.08 -8.04 35.42
C LEU A 626 18.76 -6.98 36.29
N ALA A 627 20.04 -6.71 36.08
CA ALA A 627 20.77 -5.74 36.88
C ALA A 627 20.32 -4.29 36.63
N LYS A 628 20.01 -3.93 35.37
CA LYS A 628 19.39 -2.63 35.05
C LYS A 628 18.09 -2.45 35.82
N HIS A 629 17.21 -3.46 35.85
CA HIS A 629 15.97 -3.40 36.60
C HIS A 629 16.18 -3.41 38.12
N GLN A 630 17.12 -4.24 38.62
CA GLN A 630 17.45 -4.36 40.04
C GLN A 630 17.95 -3.04 40.66
N PHE A 631 18.74 -2.26 39.93
CA PHE A 631 19.40 -1.06 40.48
C PHE A 631 18.79 0.27 39.98
N ASP A 632 18.23 0.35 38.75
CA ASP A 632 17.53 1.57 38.32
C ASP A 632 16.11 1.68 38.90
N LYS A 633 15.38 0.56 39.07
CA LYS A 633 13.94 0.57 39.40
C LYS A 633 13.54 -0.21 40.64
N LEU A 634 14.34 -1.20 41.08
CA LEU A 634 13.97 -2.14 42.15
C LEU A 634 14.88 -2.07 43.39
N TYR A 635 15.74 -1.03 43.53
CA TYR A 635 16.62 -0.93 44.70
C TYR A 635 15.82 -0.83 46.03
N LEU A 636 14.62 -0.23 45.99
CA LEU A 636 13.66 -0.23 47.09
C LEU A 636 13.09 -1.62 47.37
N TYR A 637 12.78 -2.38 46.32
CA TYR A 637 12.30 -3.75 46.43
C TYR A 637 13.38 -4.68 47.02
N LYS A 638 14.67 -4.46 46.70
CA LYS A 638 15.78 -5.20 47.31
C LYS A 638 15.91 -4.92 48.81
N TYR A 639 15.78 -3.66 49.21
CA TYR A 639 15.74 -3.29 50.62
C TYR A 639 14.57 -3.98 51.33
N TYR A 640 13.36 -3.86 50.75
CA TYR A 640 12.17 -4.53 51.28
C TYR A 640 12.35 -6.04 51.39
N LYS A 641 12.92 -6.71 50.39
CA LYS A 641 13.16 -8.17 50.44
C LYS A 641 14.13 -8.59 51.54
N GLN A 642 15.10 -7.73 51.90
CA GLN A 642 16.09 -8.03 52.94
C GLN A 642 15.59 -7.72 54.35
N THR A 643 14.76 -6.68 54.51
CA THR A 643 14.30 -6.22 55.82
C THR A 643 12.84 -6.58 56.12
N ASN A 644 12.10 -7.07 55.11
CA ASN A 644 10.65 -7.22 55.08
C ASN A 644 9.88 -5.92 55.42
N LYS A 645 10.52 -4.75 55.31
CA LYS A 645 9.96 -3.44 55.67
C LYS A 645 10.29 -2.37 54.62
N LEU A 646 9.37 -1.42 54.43
CA LEU A 646 9.61 -0.25 53.57
C LEU A 646 10.63 0.69 54.23
N PRO A 647 11.54 1.33 53.46
CA PRO A 647 12.55 2.21 54.03
C PRO A 647 11.95 3.53 54.55
N ASN A 648 12.30 3.90 55.78
CA ASN A 648 12.03 5.24 56.33
C ASN A 648 12.76 6.34 55.52
N GLN A 649 12.35 7.60 55.66
CA GLN A 649 12.83 8.72 54.84
C GLN A 649 14.35 8.88 54.84
N GLU A 650 15.01 8.69 55.99
CA GLU A 650 16.47 8.74 56.10
C GLU A 650 17.16 7.57 55.36
N ASN A 651 16.61 6.37 55.48
CA ASN A 651 17.11 5.18 54.75
C ASN A 651 16.87 5.30 53.24
N LEU A 652 15.78 5.93 52.83
CA LEU A 652 15.49 6.22 51.43
C LEU A 652 16.56 7.13 50.81
N ILE A 653 16.97 8.17 51.53
CA ILE A 653 18.02 9.10 51.10
C ILE A 653 19.36 8.36 50.97
N LYS A 654 19.75 7.59 51.99
CA LYS A 654 20.97 6.77 51.97
C LYS A 654 20.98 5.76 50.80
N LEU A 655 19.83 5.15 50.49
CA LEU A 655 19.69 4.24 49.35
C LEU A 655 19.83 4.96 48.00
N LYS A 656 19.27 6.17 47.87
CA LYS A 656 19.42 7.00 46.66
C LYS A 656 20.87 7.41 46.43
N GLU A 657 21.58 7.83 47.48
CA GLU A 657 23.01 8.18 47.39
C GLU A 657 23.86 6.98 46.98
N LYS A 658 23.66 5.83 47.63
CA LYS A 658 24.34 4.57 47.24
C LYS A 658 24.08 4.21 45.79
N ASN A 659 22.85 4.40 45.31
CA ASN A 659 22.50 4.15 43.92
C ASN A 659 23.21 5.12 42.95
N GLN A 660 23.24 6.42 43.27
CA GLN A 660 23.95 7.41 42.46
C GLN A 660 25.46 7.12 42.37
N VAL A 661 26.09 6.76 43.49
CA VAL A 661 27.51 6.36 43.54
C VAL A 661 27.76 5.13 42.67
N TYR A 662 26.86 4.14 42.74
CA TYR A 662 26.93 2.94 41.90
C TYR A 662 26.81 3.27 40.40
N LEU A 663 25.84 4.10 40.00
CA LEU A 663 25.66 4.54 38.62
C LEU A 663 26.88 5.29 38.08
N LYS A 664 27.50 6.14 38.92
CA LYS A 664 28.75 6.84 38.56
C LYS A 664 29.88 5.85 38.31
N LYS A 665 30.09 4.88 39.22
CA LYS A 665 31.10 3.80 39.04
C LYS A 665 30.85 2.97 37.78
N TYR A 666 29.60 2.62 37.52
CA TYR A 666 29.20 1.88 36.31
C TYR A 666 29.49 2.67 35.03
N SER A 667 29.17 3.97 35.01
CA SER A 667 29.47 4.84 33.87
C SER A 667 30.97 4.94 33.59
N ASN A 668 31.80 4.99 34.65
CA ASN A 668 33.25 5.03 34.53
C ASN A 668 33.78 3.70 33.95
N LYS A 669 33.23 2.56 34.38
CA LYS A 669 33.63 1.25 33.85
C LYS A 669 33.27 1.07 32.36
N ILE A 670 32.15 1.64 31.92
CA ILE A 670 31.80 1.68 30.49
C ILE A 670 32.83 2.49 29.68
N LYS A 671 33.29 3.64 30.21
CA LYS A 671 34.30 4.49 29.57
C LYS A 671 35.64 3.75 29.47
N GLU A 672 36.05 3.09 30.54
CA GLU A 672 37.28 2.29 30.60
C GLU A 672 37.29 1.18 29.52
N ILE A 673 36.22 0.40 29.43
CA ILE A 673 36.09 -0.68 28.43
C ILE A 673 36.06 -0.10 27.00
N HIS A 674 35.39 1.03 26.79
CA HIS A 674 35.43 1.73 25.49
C HIS A 674 36.86 2.11 25.09
N GLN A 675 37.65 2.60 26.05
CA GLN A 675 39.02 3.00 25.82
C GLN A 675 39.90 1.79 25.50
N GLN A 676 39.78 0.69 26.26
CA GLN A 676 40.49 -0.57 26.00
C GLN A 676 40.21 -1.11 24.61
N ILE A 677 38.93 -1.17 24.21
CA ILE A 677 38.50 -1.62 22.88
C ILE A 677 39.02 -0.70 21.78
N SER A 678 39.01 0.61 21.99
CA SER A 678 39.51 1.60 21.03
C SER A 678 41.02 1.46 20.81
N VAL A 679 41.78 1.29 21.89
CA VAL A 679 43.23 1.07 21.85
C VAL A 679 43.55 -0.25 21.14
N LEU A 680 42.87 -1.34 21.52
CA LEU A 680 43.03 -2.65 20.89
C LEU A 680 42.75 -2.60 19.39
N TYR A 681 41.64 -1.98 18.99
CA TYR A 681 41.27 -1.82 17.59
C TYR A 681 42.34 -1.04 16.82
N LYS A 682 42.81 0.10 17.36
CA LYS A 682 43.85 0.92 16.72
C LYS A 682 45.19 0.17 16.59
N LYS A 683 45.57 -0.60 17.61
CA LYS A 683 46.80 -1.40 17.61
C LYS A 683 46.76 -2.47 16.52
N ILE A 684 45.71 -3.29 16.51
CA ILE A 684 45.55 -4.36 15.51
C ILE A 684 45.41 -3.78 14.12
N TYR A 685 44.62 -2.72 13.94
CA TYR A 685 44.48 -2.06 12.65
C TYR A 685 45.83 -1.58 12.10
N LYS A 686 46.66 -0.89 12.91
CA LYS A 686 48.00 -0.43 12.49
C LYS A 686 48.94 -1.60 12.18
N GLN A 687 48.93 -2.64 13.01
CA GLN A 687 49.79 -3.81 12.83
C GLN A 687 49.43 -4.60 11.57
N THR A 688 48.15 -4.83 11.31
CA THR A 688 47.69 -5.49 10.09
C THR A 688 47.97 -4.66 8.86
N LEU A 689 47.94 -3.33 8.95
CA LEU A 689 48.27 -2.45 7.81
C LEU A 689 49.75 -2.53 7.44
N LYS A 690 50.65 -2.57 8.42
CA LYS A 690 52.10 -2.81 8.21
C LYS A 690 52.38 -4.20 7.63
N ASN A 691 51.74 -5.24 8.16
CA ASN A 691 51.97 -6.62 7.70
C ASN A 691 51.50 -6.87 6.26
N LEU A 692 50.62 -6.01 5.73
CA LEU A 692 50.08 -6.11 4.37
C LEU A 692 50.83 -5.22 3.39
N ASP A 693 52.06 -4.80 3.71
CA ASP A 693 52.75 -3.79 2.91
C ASP A 693 53.02 -4.19 1.45
N HIS A 694 53.07 -5.49 1.17
CA HIS A 694 53.21 -6.09 -0.16
C HIS A 694 51.98 -5.94 -1.09
N TYR A 695 50.78 -5.65 -0.58
CA TYR A 695 49.57 -5.49 -1.42
C TYR A 695 49.47 -4.08 -2.03
N LYS A 696 49.78 -3.86 -3.31
CA LYS A 696 49.71 -2.51 -3.93
C LYS A 696 48.35 -1.78 -3.76
N ASN A 697 47.24 -2.51 -3.67
CA ASN A 697 45.91 -1.94 -3.51
C ASN A 697 45.60 -1.54 -2.05
N TRP A 698 45.72 -0.25 -1.75
CA TRP A 698 45.41 0.34 -0.43
C TRP A 698 44.02 -0.03 0.11
N PHE A 699 43.02 -0.17 -0.77
CA PHE A 699 41.66 -0.53 -0.37
C PHE A 699 41.58 -1.94 0.22
N ILE A 700 42.39 -2.88 -0.29
CA ILE A 700 42.47 -4.25 0.21
C ILE A 700 43.20 -4.27 1.56
N LYS A 701 44.36 -3.59 1.67
CA LYS A 701 45.09 -3.47 2.94
C LYS A 701 44.21 -2.93 4.07
N ASN A 702 43.54 -1.81 3.80
CA ASN A 702 42.65 -1.15 4.77
C ASN A 702 41.46 -2.04 5.14
N LYS A 703 40.88 -2.77 4.17
CA LYS A 703 39.77 -3.69 4.42
C LYS A 703 40.17 -4.82 5.38
N ILE A 704 41.32 -5.46 5.14
CA ILE A 704 41.82 -6.55 6.00
C ILE A 704 42.15 -6.00 7.39
N ALA A 705 42.79 -4.83 7.49
CA ALA A 705 43.10 -4.18 8.75
C ALA A 705 41.85 -3.85 9.59
N LYS A 706 40.77 -3.37 8.98
CA LYS A 706 39.50 -3.14 9.69
C LYS A 706 38.86 -4.45 10.17
N LYS A 707 38.86 -5.49 9.32
CA LYS A 707 38.28 -6.80 9.68
C LYS A 707 39.06 -7.46 10.82
N ALA A 708 40.39 -7.39 10.79
CA ALA A 708 41.24 -7.83 11.88
C ALA A 708 40.94 -7.07 13.19
N GLY A 709 40.74 -5.74 13.10
CA GLY A 709 40.33 -4.92 14.24
C GLY A 709 38.97 -5.32 14.82
N GLU A 710 37.96 -5.60 13.98
CA GLU A 710 36.64 -6.06 14.45
C GLU A 710 36.71 -7.45 15.11
N ILE A 711 37.43 -8.40 14.49
CA ILE A 711 37.62 -9.75 15.05
C ILE A 711 38.35 -9.70 16.39
N ALA A 712 39.31 -8.77 16.55
CA ALA A 712 40.00 -8.57 17.82
C ALA A 712 39.05 -8.10 18.94
N ILE A 713 38.05 -7.29 18.61
CA ILE A 713 37.02 -6.86 19.58
C ILE A 713 36.13 -8.03 19.99
N ASP A 714 35.71 -8.86 19.03
CA ASP A 714 34.89 -10.04 19.34
C ASP A 714 35.68 -11.02 20.21
N LYS A 715 36.94 -11.28 19.87
CA LYS A 715 37.86 -12.09 20.70
C LYS A 715 38.07 -11.51 22.08
N TYR A 716 38.14 -10.18 22.24
CA TYR A 716 38.24 -9.54 23.56
C TYR A 716 37.04 -9.90 24.45
N PHE A 717 35.82 -9.90 23.92
CA PHE A 717 34.65 -10.32 24.71
C PHE A 717 34.60 -11.83 24.95
N GLU A 718 35.14 -12.64 24.05
CA GLU A 718 35.24 -14.09 24.25
C GLU A 718 36.27 -14.48 25.31
N THR A 719 37.43 -13.81 25.36
CA THR A 719 38.46 -14.08 26.38
C THR A 719 37.98 -13.73 27.78
N HIS A 720 37.26 -12.61 27.93
CA HIS A 720 36.59 -12.28 29.19
C HIS A 720 35.53 -13.32 29.59
N ALA A 721 34.91 -14.00 28.62
CA ALA A 721 33.97 -15.07 28.90
C ALA A 721 34.62 -16.42 29.27
N ARG A 722 35.78 -16.72 28.66
CA ARG A 722 36.55 -17.94 28.97
C ARG A 722 37.27 -17.86 30.31
N LYS A 723 37.71 -16.68 30.74
CA LYS A 723 38.29 -16.49 32.09
C LYS A 723 37.31 -16.88 33.20
N GLY A 724 36.00 -16.61 33.04
CA GLY A 724 34.97 -17.08 33.97
C GLY A 724 34.88 -18.62 34.03
N ARG A 725 34.92 -19.31 32.88
CA ARG A 725 34.89 -20.78 32.86
C ARG A 725 36.07 -21.45 33.58
N LYS A 726 37.26 -20.83 33.60
CA LYS A 726 38.40 -21.38 34.34
C LYS A 726 38.18 -21.36 35.87
N TYR A 727 37.63 -20.27 36.40
CA TYR A 727 37.30 -20.15 37.82
C TYR A 727 36.10 -21.03 38.26
N ALA A 728 35.17 -21.33 37.36
CA ALA A 728 34.04 -22.23 37.62
C ALA A 728 34.38 -23.73 37.54
N ILE A 729 35.55 -24.09 37.00
CA ILE A 729 36.08 -25.47 36.97
C ILE A 729 37.05 -25.69 38.16
N GLU A 730 37.62 -24.62 38.71
CA GLU A 730 38.48 -24.63 39.91
C GLU A 730 37.71 -24.44 41.24
N ARG A 731 36.41 -24.13 41.18
CA ARG A 731 35.46 -24.19 42.31
C ARG A 731 34.62 -25.45 42.18
#